data_AF-S8EC79-F1
#
_entry.id   AF-S8EC79-F1
#
_cell.length_a   1.000
_cell.length_b   1.000
_cell.length_c   1.000
_cell.angle_alpha   90.00
_cell.angle_beta   90.00
_cell.angle_gamma   90.00
#
_symmetry.space_group_name_H-M   'P 1'
#
loop_
_entity.id
_entity.type
_entity.pdbx_description
1 polymer ?
#
loop_
_entity_poly.entity_id
_entity_poly.type
_entity_poly.pdbx_seq_one_letter_code
_entity_poly.pdbx_strand_id
1 'polypeptide(L)'
;MAKPKAGAYFPSWSTVSPSQLDFSKFDILYYGKLASNGVNFDDASVSTLQSLVSEAHKSGTKVVLSIGGWGGCQYYSQVMNPSSQAQFVAAVVDAVKTYDLDGIDIDWEYPNQPGAGQPYSPDDAANLLSFFTSLRSNLGTAAIISAAVTDQPFTGPDGQPLTDVSAYAKVMTYVNLMNYDVFGASALPGPNAPLGDLCGTSSHPESSAQAALKQWTAAGFPPDQLMLGLPLYGYVSQSTKTSLQERDTSAVDRKLQQPLDAYREHVLSLAGKQYAVSGTLHDLGKQRGSGLYDANDDSQAFFANGMRSGQLDPAANETEEYARGSDPGDLGAFAGQQIAFSDLIANGALAEEGGNFTAINGYQYQWDKCSDTPFIYDTSRSTVVTYDDPASLGIKAKFALTSGMAGAFTWSLDQFLDLHASLGDPETLPPKRMLVTSFIPSAWADDKLCAERKDGLSTYLSKLLANPTFAENPALLGFLGGSAPAAGLSLEDALPSTLSRKTALNLMSGEMKAACTAPVAAAYYPDWATGTIAPQDLDFSKFDILLFAFATPNSSNGLDWDSGATSTLQTLVSSAHNSGHGTRVVLSIGGWGGSKWFSQVMNSSNNAAFVQTCVNAVNTYNLDGIDIDWEYPNEPGAGNPYSADDAANLLTFFTSLRSALGSGKIISAAVTDLPFTGSDGKPLSNVSAYAQQMTYANIMNYDVNGASTSSPGPNAPLGNFCNNSPLSQYSAEAAFSQWTKAGFPAGQLLLGLPLYGYASQSSATALSYFAQPTHSEPAADTRLEAYRQRVLGMAGRAPDACPIQAKVGEHSGEPNFLKGAHPRARPRDRTGVITARAAGDLSSYWGQQIPFNQIVALGALQDTSEWTFVQANGYTEGSSIRWDNCSDTPVRTFLFDTGRTTVVTYDDTYSLGDKAAYALSAGMGGCFTWSLDQ
;
A
#
# COMPACT_ATOMS: atom_id res chain seq x y z
N MET A 1 -2.66 22.02 -0.28
CA MET A 1 -2.59 21.80 1.19
C MET A 1 -1.13 21.82 1.58
N ALA A 2 -0.77 22.41 2.72
CA ALA A 2 0.60 22.41 3.23
C ALA A 2 1.02 20.96 3.54
N LYS A 3 2.31 20.65 3.38
CA LYS A 3 2.86 19.33 3.73
C LYS A 3 2.78 19.16 5.26
N PRO A 4 2.22 18.05 5.78
CA PRO A 4 2.19 17.76 7.21
C PRO A 4 3.61 17.69 7.79
N LYS A 5 3.75 18.03 9.07
CA LYS A 5 5.03 18.14 9.78
C LYS A 5 5.30 16.93 10.66
N ALA A 6 6.55 16.49 10.69
CA ALA A 6 7.06 15.52 11.67
C ALA A 6 7.88 16.25 12.74
N GLY A 7 7.46 16.12 14.01
CA GLY A 7 8.14 16.65 15.18
C GLY A 7 8.78 15.56 16.04
N ALA A 8 9.82 15.86 16.81
CA ALA A 8 10.27 15.00 17.90
C ALA A 8 10.89 15.80 19.03
N TYR A 9 10.63 15.38 20.27
CA TYR A 9 11.34 15.90 21.44
C TYR A 9 12.66 15.18 21.63
N PHE A 10 13.72 15.95 21.80
CA PHE A 10 15.07 15.51 22.11
C PHE A 10 15.47 16.10 23.48
N PRO A 11 15.42 15.31 24.55
CA PRO A 11 15.66 15.81 25.90
C PRO A 11 17.13 16.17 26.11
N SER A 12 17.40 17.19 26.90
CA SER A 12 18.77 17.65 27.18
C SER A 12 19.60 16.65 27.97
N TRP A 13 18.95 15.69 28.65
CA TRP A 13 19.60 14.59 29.37
C TRP A 13 19.80 13.34 28.52
N SER A 14 19.45 13.39 27.23
CA SER A 14 19.69 12.27 26.32
C SER A 14 21.18 11.89 26.32
N THR A 15 21.46 10.60 26.47
CA THR A 15 22.81 10.03 26.33
C THR A 15 23.22 9.87 24.87
N VAL A 16 22.28 10.09 23.95
CA VAL A 16 22.47 10.01 22.50
C VAL A 16 23.18 11.25 22.00
N SER A 17 24.22 11.06 21.20
CA SER A 17 24.87 12.17 20.49
C SER A 17 24.00 12.67 19.34
N PRO A 18 23.87 14.00 19.12
CA PRO A 18 23.17 14.56 17.96
C PRO A 18 23.64 13.98 16.61
N SER A 19 24.90 13.55 16.51
CA SER A 19 25.46 12.89 15.32
C SER A 19 24.84 11.52 14.98
N GLN A 20 24.14 10.92 15.94
CA GLN A 20 23.46 9.63 15.79
C GLN A 20 22.01 9.80 15.30
N LEU A 21 21.52 11.04 15.20
CA LEU A 21 20.17 11.36 14.73
C LEU A 21 20.12 11.43 13.21
N ASP A 22 19.08 10.85 12.63
CA ASP A 22 18.75 11.05 11.21
C ASP A 22 17.81 12.26 11.09
N PHE A 23 18.38 13.46 10.99
CA PHE A 23 17.64 14.72 10.90
C PHE A 23 16.65 14.77 9.74
N SER A 24 16.90 14.04 8.64
CA SER A 24 16.00 13.97 7.48
C SER A 24 14.59 13.43 7.79
N LYS A 25 14.40 12.86 9.00
CA LYS A 25 13.13 12.31 9.49
C LYS A 25 12.23 13.35 10.13
N PHE A 26 12.76 14.51 10.50
CA PHE A 26 12.04 15.51 11.28
C PHE A 26 12.01 16.84 10.53
N ASP A 27 10.83 17.46 10.45
CA ASP A 27 10.72 18.85 10.06
C ASP A 27 11.09 19.76 11.23
N ILE A 28 10.81 19.32 12.47
CA ILE A 28 11.00 20.09 13.71
C ILE A 28 11.57 19.19 14.81
N LEU A 29 12.64 19.61 15.46
CA LEU A 29 13.14 19.02 16.70
C LEU A 29 12.93 19.98 17.86
N TYR A 30 12.34 19.48 18.93
CA TYR A 30 12.12 20.20 20.17
C TYR A 30 13.24 19.81 21.15
N TYR A 31 14.20 20.71 21.39
CA TYR A 31 15.25 20.47 22.37
C TYR A 31 14.68 20.72 23.77
N GLY A 32 14.31 19.64 24.47
CA GLY A 32 13.62 19.68 25.75
C GLY A 32 14.56 19.99 26.90
N LYS A 33 14.26 21.02 27.69
CA LYS A 33 15.03 21.39 28.87
C LYS A 33 14.12 21.71 30.04
N LEU A 34 14.37 21.03 31.17
CA LEU A 34 13.75 21.38 32.45
C LEU A 34 14.13 22.80 32.84
N ALA A 35 13.14 23.63 33.18
CA ALA A 35 13.40 25.02 33.51
C ALA A 35 14.06 25.12 34.90
N SER A 36 15.32 25.54 34.94
CA SER A 36 15.88 26.24 36.10
C SER A 36 15.45 27.73 36.03
N ASN A 37 15.87 28.56 36.99
CA ASN A 37 15.47 29.97 37.17
C ASN A 37 15.85 30.95 36.02
N GLY A 38 15.71 30.54 34.76
CA GLY A 38 16.02 31.28 33.53
C GLY A 38 16.31 30.33 32.36
N VAL A 39 16.65 30.91 31.21
CA VAL A 39 17.12 30.17 30.02
C VAL A 39 18.64 29.95 30.12
N ASN A 40 19.09 29.32 31.21
CA ASN A 40 20.52 29.09 31.47
C ASN A 40 20.95 27.68 31.04
N PHE A 41 22.00 27.57 30.24
CA PHE A 41 22.59 26.30 29.83
C PHE A 41 23.92 26.07 30.55
N ASP A 42 24.21 24.84 30.96
CA ASP A 42 25.59 24.47 31.32
C ASP A 42 26.42 24.22 30.05
N ASP A 43 27.75 24.21 30.17
CA ASP A 43 28.66 24.10 29.02
C ASP A 43 28.41 22.82 28.20
N ALA A 44 28.02 21.72 28.87
CA ALA A 44 27.68 20.45 28.24
C ALA A 44 26.38 20.56 27.41
N SER A 45 25.35 21.20 27.93
CA SER A 45 24.08 21.44 27.24
C SER A 45 24.25 22.44 26.09
N VAL A 46 25.11 23.45 26.24
CA VAL A 46 25.44 24.39 25.16
C VAL A 46 26.10 23.66 24.00
N SER A 47 27.11 22.83 24.28
CA SER A 47 27.82 22.10 23.22
C SER A 47 26.89 21.10 22.51
N THR A 48 26.01 20.43 23.25
CA THR A 48 25.00 19.51 22.68
C THR A 48 23.97 20.27 21.84
N LEU A 49 23.45 21.40 22.33
CA LEU A 49 22.50 22.25 21.60
C LEU A 49 23.10 22.82 20.31
N GLN A 50 24.32 23.36 20.38
CA GLN A 50 25.01 23.90 19.21
C GLN A 50 25.31 22.81 18.17
N SER A 51 25.70 21.62 18.62
CA SER A 51 25.87 20.45 17.76
C SER A 51 24.54 20.06 17.10
N LEU A 52 23.46 19.98 17.89
CA LEU A 52 22.12 19.65 17.40
C LEU A 52 21.63 20.65 16.35
N VAL A 53 21.72 21.95 16.63
CA VAL A 53 21.32 23.02 15.69
C VAL A 53 22.13 22.94 14.41
N SER A 54 23.46 22.85 14.52
CA SER A 54 24.36 22.76 13.37
C SER A 54 24.04 21.57 12.48
N GLU A 55 23.86 20.37 13.05
CA GLU A 55 23.57 19.16 12.26
C GLU A 55 22.13 19.14 11.70
N ALA A 56 21.15 19.63 12.45
CA ALA A 56 19.77 19.75 12.00
C ALA A 56 19.64 20.72 10.82
N HIS A 57 20.27 21.89 10.92
CA HIS A 57 20.21 22.92 9.88
C HIS A 57 20.85 22.49 8.57
N LYS A 58 21.92 21.68 8.60
CA LYS A 58 22.52 21.08 7.39
C LYS A 58 21.51 20.22 6.62
N SER A 59 20.54 19.63 7.32
CA SER A 59 19.50 18.77 6.76
C SER A 59 18.20 19.52 6.47
N GLY A 60 18.13 20.83 6.80
CA GLY A 60 16.93 21.65 6.65
C GLY A 60 15.88 21.46 7.76
N THR A 61 16.22 20.71 8.82
CA THR A 61 15.37 20.48 9.99
C THR A 61 15.39 21.69 10.90
N LYS A 62 14.23 22.07 11.41
CA LYS A 62 14.07 23.20 12.32
C LYS A 62 14.34 22.78 13.75
N VAL A 63 15.09 23.57 14.51
CA VAL A 63 15.32 23.32 15.94
C VAL A 63 14.63 24.38 16.77
N VAL A 64 13.75 23.92 17.64
CA VAL A 64 12.93 24.73 18.54
C VAL A 64 13.37 24.40 19.95
N LEU A 65 13.71 25.41 20.74
CA LEU A 65 14.02 25.19 22.15
C LEU A 65 12.71 24.99 22.92
N SER A 66 12.56 23.84 23.58
CA SER A 66 11.43 23.59 24.49
C SER A 66 11.86 23.77 25.93
N ILE A 67 11.14 24.63 26.65
CA ILE A 67 11.42 24.96 28.05
C ILE A 67 10.27 24.42 28.89
N GLY A 68 10.58 23.80 30.03
CA GLY A 68 9.57 23.34 30.98
C GLY A 68 9.55 21.82 31.11
N GLY A 69 8.40 21.20 30.88
CA GLY A 69 8.14 19.78 31.07
C GLY A 69 7.75 19.43 32.51
N TRP A 70 7.27 18.20 32.69
CA TRP A 70 6.90 17.64 33.98
C TRP A 70 8.00 17.83 35.04
N GLY A 71 7.65 18.40 36.20
CA GLY A 71 8.62 18.77 37.25
C GLY A 71 9.46 20.03 36.97
N GLY A 72 9.52 20.51 35.72
CA GLY A 72 10.28 21.69 35.29
C GLY A 72 9.52 23.02 35.33
N CYS A 73 8.26 23.04 35.77
CA CYS A 73 7.35 24.19 35.59
C CYS A 73 7.27 25.18 36.77
N GLN A 74 8.13 25.03 37.79
CA GLN A 74 8.02 25.74 39.07
C GLN A 74 8.01 27.28 39.00
N TYR A 75 8.58 27.87 37.95
CA TYR A 75 8.73 29.33 37.82
C TYR A 75 7.77 29.98 36.81
N TYR A 76 6.97 29.22 36.05
CA TYR A 76 6.21 29.76 34.93
C TYR A 76 5.25 30.88 35.32
N SER A 77 4.43 30.68 36.34
CA SER A 77 3.49 31.68 36.88
C SER A 77 4.21 32.97 37.31
N GLN A 78 5.46 32.85 37.78
CA GLN A 78 6.28 34.00 38.17
C GLN A 78 6.88 34.71 36.96
N VAL A 79 7.45 34.00 35.98
CA VAL A 79 8.15 34.61 34.83
C VAL A 79 7.20 35.09 33.73
N MET A 80 5.98 34.58 33.69
CA MET A 80 4.93 35.01 32.77
C MET A 80 4.17 36.24 33.28
N ASN A 81 4.32 36.61 34.56
CA ASN A 81 3.67 37.78 35.15
C ASN A 81 4.09 39.09 34.47
N PRO A 82 3.21 40.11 34.30
CA PRO A 82 3.55 41.37 33.63
C PRO A 82 4.80 42.09 34.18
N SER A 83 5.12 41.93 35.47
CA SER A 83 6.29 42.56 36.11
C SER A 83 7.65 41.95 35.70
N SER A 84 7.67 40.70 35.24
CA SER A 84 8.86 39.91 34.90
C SER A 84 8.87 39.46 33.43
N GLN A 85 7.71 39.43 32.78
CA GLN A 85 7.50 38.91 31.43
C GLN A 85 8.44 39.54 30.40
N ALA A 86 8.68 40.86 30.47
CA ALA A 86 9.57 41.53 29.53
C ALA A 86 11.02 41.01 29.61
N GLN A 87 11.51 40.67 30.81
CA GLN A 87 12.84 40.09 30.99
C GLN A 87 12.90 38.67 30.45
N PHE A 88 11.85 37.88 30.69
CA PHE A 88 11.78 36.52 30.19
C PHE A 88 11.66 36.47 28.66
N VAL A 89 10.83 37.33 28.06
CA VAL A 89 10.76 37.50 26.59
C VAL A 89 12.12 37.87 26.03
N ALA A 90 12.84 38.81 26.66
CA ALA A 90 14.18 39.19 26.21
C ALA A 90 15.16 38.01 26.28
N ALA A 91 15.15 37.23 27.36
CA ALA A 91 16.00 36.05 27.52
C ALA A 91 15.69 34.97 26.48
N VAL A 92 14.42 34.71 26.18
CA VAL A 92 14.01 33.77 25.13
C VAL A 92 14.44 34.25 23.76
N VAL A 93 14.22 35.54 23.44
CA VAL A 93 14.64 36.13 22.16
C VAL A 93 16.16 36.09 22.00
N ASP A 94 16.90 36.33 23.08
CA ASP A 94 18.36 36.25 23.10
C ASP A 94 18.85 34.82 22.89
N ALA A 95 18.24 33.84 23.56
CA ALA A 95 18.56 32.42 23.35
C ALA A 95 18.28 31.99 21.91
N VAL A 96 17.12 32.35 21.36
CA VAL A 96 16.75 32.02 19.97
C VAL A 96 17.79 32.56 18.98
N LYS A 97 18.27 33.79 19.19
CA LYS A 97 19.28 34.41 18.33
C LYS A 97 20.68 33.86 18.56
N THR A 98 21.06 33.64 19.81
CA THR A 98 22.41 33.22 20.20
C THR A 98 22.73 31.81 19.73
N TYR A 99 21.75 30.92 19.81
CA TYR A 99 21.91 29.51 19.45
C TYR A 99 21.38 29.19 18.05
N ASP A 100 21.04 30.20 17.24
CA ASP A 100 20.50 30.04 15.89
C ASP A 100 19.28 29.10 15.85
N LEU A 101 18.35 29.28 16.80
CA LEU A 101 17.15 28.45 16.88
C LEU A 101 16.08 28.98 15.93
N ASP A 102 15.25 28.08 15.42
CA ASP A 102 14.13 28.41 14.56
C ASP A 102 12.87 28.82 15.34
N GLY A 103 12.88 28.70 16.66
CA GLY A 103 11.73 29.01 17.48
C GLY A 103 11.84 28.68 18.95
N ILE A 104 10.71 28.85 19.65
CA ILE A 104 10.52 28.49 21.05
C ILE A 104 9.24 27.66 21.22
N ASP A 105 9.33 26.65 22.06
CA ASP A 105 8.25 25.83 22.56
C ASP A 105 8.11 25.98 24.08
N ILE A 106 6.89 26.17 24.55
CA ILE A 106 6.58 26.30 25.98
C ILE A 106 5.86 25.05 26.45
N ASP A 107 6.54 24.24 27.23
CA ASP A 107 5.99 23.04 27.84
C ASP A 107 5.62 23.35 29.29
N TRP A 108 4.52 24.07 29.49
CA TRP A 108 4.02 24.42 30.81
C TRP A 108 2.93 23.45 31.23
N GLU A 109 3.24 22.63 32.24
CA GLU A 109 2.37 21.59 32.75
C GLU A 109 1.88 21.84 34.20
N TYR A 110 0.84 22.63 34.46
CA TYR A 110 -0.03 23.33 33.53
C TYR A 110 -0.42 24.73 34.03
N PRO A 111 -0.74 25.70 33.15
CA PRO A 111 -1.28 27.00 33.57
C PRO A 111 -2.66 26.85 34.20
N ASN A 112 -2.98 27.70 35.19
CA ASN A 112 -4.29 27.75 35.86
C ASN A 112 -4.73 26.47 36.60
N GLN A 113 -3.92 25.41 36.62
CA GLN A 113 -4.27 24.13 37.23
C GLN A 113 -3.04 23.41 37.79
N PRO A 114 -3.22 22.50 38.77
CA PRO A 114 -2.10 21.72 39.28
C PRO A 114 -1.55 20.75 38.22
N GLY A 115 -0.22 20.63 38.15
CA GLY A 115 0.50 19.54 37.49
C GLY A 115 1.33 18.79 38.53
N ALA A 116 2.66 18.77 38.37
CA ALA A 116 3.62 18.14 39.29
C ALA A 116 3.81 18.86 40.66
N GLY A 117 2.82 19.64 41.13
CA GLY A 117 2.86 20.34 42.41
C GLY A 117 3.42 21.77 42.40
N GLN A 118 3.68 22.33 41.22
CA GLN A 118 4.14 23.73 41.06
C GLN A 118 3.05 24.79 41.34
N PRO A 119 3.45 26.05 41.64
CA PRO A 119 2.51 27.16 41.82
C PRO A 119 1.79 27.54 40.53
N TYR A 120 0.48 27.81 40.62
CA TYR A 120 -0.35 28.35 39.53
C TYR A 120 -1.16 29.57 40.01
N SER A 121 -1.62 30.38 39.07
CA SER A 121 -2.44 31.58 39.27
C SER A 121 -3.64 31.57 38.33
N PRO A 122 -4.81 32.13 38.71
CA PRO A 122 -5.93 32.30 37.79
C PRO A 122 -5.60 33.20 36.58
N ASP A 123 -4.55 34.01 36.67
CA ASP A 123 -4.11 34.91 35.60
C ASP A 123 -3.16 34.24 34.58
N ASP A 124 -2.76 32.98 34.79
CA ASP A 124 -1.70 32.33 34.00
C ASP A 124 -2.04 32.26 32.50
N ALA A 125 -3.26 31.89 32.15
CA ALA A 125 -3.70 31.84 30.76
C ALA A 125 -3.58 33.22 30.08
N ALA A 126 -4.11 34.27 30.71
CA ALA A 126 -4.04 35.63 30.16
C ALA A 126 -2.58 36.12 30.02
N ASN A 127 -1.74 35.81 31.02
CA ASN A 127 -0.33 36.13 31.01
C ASN A 127 0.41 35.38 29.88
N LEU A 128 0.09 34.12 29.65
CA LEU A 128 0.65 33.29 28.58
C LEU A 128 0.30 33.85 27.19
N LEU A 129 -0.93 34.33 26.97
CA LEU A 129 -1.30 34.99 25.72
C LEU A 129 -0.50 36.28 25.48
N SER A 130 -0.35 37.10 26.52
CA SER A 130 0.47 38.33 26.47
C SER A 130 1.93 38.00 26.14
N PHE A 131 2.45 36.92 26.73
CA PHE A 131 3.81 36.43 26.46
C PHE A 131 3.99 36.02 25.00
N PHE A 132 3.10 35.18 24.44
CA PHE A 132 3.18 34.78 23.03
C PHE A 132 3.01 35.96 22.07
N THR A 133 2.15 36.92 22.41
CA THR A 133 1.99 38.16 21.64
C THR A 133 3.29 38.95 21.59
N SER A 134 3.98 39.06 22.74
CA SER A 134 5.26 39.74 22.85
C SER A 134 6.37 39.00 22.10
N LEU A 135 6.42 37.66 22.20
CA LEU A 135 7.37 36.85 21.43
C LEU A 135 7.15 37.00 19.92
N ARG A 136 5.90 36.90 19.45
CA ARG A 136 5.58 37.05 18.03
C ARG A 136 6.01 38.40 17.48
N SER A 137 5.85 39.46 18.28
CA SER A 137 6.29 40.82 17.92
C SER A 137 7.81 40.95 17.83
N ASN A 138 8.57 40.22 18.67
CA ASN A 138 10.03 40.30 18.72
C ASN A 138 10.75 39.33 17.77
N LEU A 139 10.18 38.15 17.52
CA LEU A 139 10.77 37.10 16.68
C LEU A 139 10.25 37.12 15.23
N GLY A 140 9.12 37.79 14.98
CA GLY A 140 8.50 37.87 13.67
C GLY A 140 7.72 36.61 13.27
N THR A 141 7.22 36.60 12.04
CA THR A 141 6.34 35.53 11.52
C THR A 141 7.10 34.27 11.09
N ALA A 142 8.42 34.34 10.92
CA ALA A 142 9.23 33.21 10.49
C ALA A 142 9.55 32.23 11.64
N ALA A 143 9.59 32.73 12.89
CA ALA A 143 9.89 31.90 14.05
C ALA A 143 8.73 30.95 14.38
N ILE A 144 9.06 29.73 14.78
CA ILE A 144 8.10 28.78 15.32
C ILE A 144 7.83 29.17 16.78
N ILE A 145 6.55 29.41 17.12
CA ILE A 145 6.11 29.57 18.50
C ILE A 145 5.12 28.45 18.77
N SER A 146 5.45 27.55 19.68
CA SER A 146 4.58 26.45 20.05
C SER A 146 4.44 26.27 21.56
N ALA A 147 3.50 25.41 21.94
CA ALA A 147 3.37 24.94 23.31
C ALA A 147 2.95 23.47 23.31
N ALA A 148 3.50 22.69 24.23
CA ALA A 148 2.95 21.42 24.63
C ALA A 148 1.75 21.65 25.55
N VAL A 149 0.65 20.95 25.27
CA VAL A 149 -0.64 21.16 25.93
C VAL A 149 -1.37 19.85 26.14
N THR A 150 -2.33 19.86 27.06
CA THR A 150 -3.24 18.74 27.28
C THR A 150 -4.23 18.54 26.12
N ASP A 151 -5.00 17.46 26.16
CA ASP A 151 -6.14 17.22 25.25
C ASP A 151 -7.19 18.34 25.27
N GLN A 152 -7.23 19.15 26.32
CA GLN A 152 -8.15 20.27 26.49
C GLN A 152 -7.51 21.62 26.15
N PRO A 153 -8.29 22.61 25.66
CA PRO A 153 -7.87 24.01 25.60
C PRO A 153 -7.35 24.52 26.94
N PHE A 154 -6.53 25.57 26.91
CA PHE A 154 -5.97 26.20 28.11
C PHE A 154 -7.05 26.45 29.19
N THR A 155 -6.71 26.15 30.44
CA THR A 155 -7.64 26.33 31.56
C THR A 155 -7.80 27.81 31.91
N GLY A 156 -9.04 28.27 32.01
CA GLY A 156 -9.42 29.62 32.38
C GLY A 156 -9.36 29.88 33.90
N PRO A 157 -9.59 31.13 34.34
CA PRO A 157 -9.57 31.50 35.77
C PRO A 157 -10.64 30.81 36.61
N ASP A 158 -11.68 30.25 35.97
CA ASP A 158 -12.74 29.47 36.58
C ASP A 158 -12.41 27.98 36.72
N GLY A 159 -11.20 27.56 36.31
CA GLY A 159 -10.77 26.17 36.32
C GLY A 159 -11.44 25.31 35.23
N GLN A 160 -12.08 25.93 34.23
CA GLN A 160 -12.65 25.23 33.07
C GLN A 160 -11.82 25.52 31.81
N PRO A 161 -11.81 24.63 30.79
CA PRO A 161 -11.18 24.92 29.52
C PRO A 161 -11.75 26.18 28.87
N LEU A 162 -10.87 27.04 28.33
CA LEU A 162 -11.27 28.24 27.60
C LEU A 162 -12.09 27.87 26.36
N THR A 163 -13.21 28.56 26.19
CA THR A 163 -14.13 28.37 25.04
C THR A 163 -13.73 29.15 23.80
N ASP A 164 -12.80 30.10 23.92
CA ASP A 164 -12.21 30.84 22.79
C ASP A 164 -10.71 31.01 23.01
N VAL A 165 -9.92 30.35 22.17
CA VAL A 165 -8.46 30.43 22.10
C VAL A 165 -7.99 31.01 20.77
N SER A 166 -8.88 31.64 19.99
CA SER A 166 -8.56 32.22 18.67
C SER A 166 -7.50 33.32 18.74
N ALA A 167 -7.35 33.98 19.90
CA ALA A 167 -6.27 34.94 20.13
C ALA A 167 -4.89 34.26 20.20
N TYR A 168 -4.80 33.07 20.78
CA TYR A 168 -3.56 32.26 20.81
C TYR A 168 -3.21 31.79 19.39
N ALA A 169 -4.18 31.30 18.63
CA ALA A 169 -3.98 30.84 17.25
C ALA A 169 -3.40 31.91 16.30
N LYS A 170 -3.63 33.20 16.59
CA LYS A 170 -3.06 34.31 15.80
C LYS A 170 -1.57 34.53 16.05
N VAL A 171 -1.07 34.14 17.23
CA VAL A 171 0.31 34.43 17.66
C VAL A 171 1.17 33.17 17.70
N MET A 172 0.57 31.99 17.80
CA MET A 172 1.26 30.70 17.78
C MET A 172 1.37 30.14 16.36
N THR A 173 2.40 29.33 16.13
CA THR A 173 2.59 28.56 14.90
C THR A 173 1.94 27.18 15.04
N TYR A 174 2.21 26.48 16.15
CA TYR A 174 1.66 25.16 16.44
C TYR A 174 1.26 25.02 17.90
N VAL A 175 0.38 24.07 18.17
CA VAL A 175 0.11 23.52 19.51
C VAL A 175 0.35 22.02 19.45
N ASN A 176 1.17 21.52 20.37
CA ASN A 176 1.57 20.11 20.47
C ASN A 176 0.65 19.41 21.48
N LEU A 177 -0.35 18.68 20.97
CA LEU A 177 -1.32 17.94 21.80
C LEU A 177 -0.65 16.70 22.40
N MET A 178 -0.46 16.69 23.71
CA MET A 178 0.09 15.57 24.47
C MET A 178 -0.98 14.49 24.70
N ASN A 179 -1.44 13.86 23.61
CA ASN A 179 -2.40 12.77 23.65
C ASN A 179 -1.71 11.46 24.07
N TYR A 180 -1.21 11.46 25.29
CA TYR A 180 -0.57 10.35 25.99
C TYR A 180 -0.67 10.62 27.50
N ASP A 181 -0.38 9.62 28.32
CA ASP A 181 -0.61 9.64 29.77
C ASP A 181 -2.09 9.81 30.17
N VAL A 182 -3.02 9.46 29.27
CA VAL A 182 -4.46 9.48 29.57
C VAL A 182 -4.80 8.47 30.66
N PHE A 183 -4.13 7.31 30.64
CA PHE A 183 -4.16 6.34 31.72
C PHE A 183 -2.73 5.93 32.10
N GLY A 184 -2.39 6.16 33.37
CA GLY A 184 -1.16 5.63 33.97
C GLY A 184 -1.30 4.17 34.43
N ALA A 185 -0.23 3.65 35.03
CA ALA A 185 -0.23 2.33 35.63
C ALA A 185 -1.25 2.23 36.78
N SER A 186 -2.11 1.22 36.76
CA SER A 186 -3.13 1.02 37.80
C SER A 186 -3.64 -0.41 37.86
N ALA A 187 -4.33 -0.77 38.94
CA ALA A 187 -4.95 -2.10 39.07
C ALA A 187 -6.04 -2.35 38.01
N LEU A 188 -6.60 -1.28 37.42
CA LEU A 188 -7.56 -1.28 36.32
C LEU A 188 -6.96 -0.53 35.12
N PRO A 189 -6.07 -1.18 34.35
CA PRO A 189 -5.30 -0.52 33.30
C PRO A 189 -6.22 0.04 32.20
N GLY A 190 -5.89 1.23 31.70
CA GLY A 190 -6.53 1.85 30.54
C GLY A 190 -5.51 2.21 29.46
N PRO A 191 -5.95 2.64 28.26
CA PRO A 191 -5.06 2.93 27.15
C PRO A 191 -4.22 4.19 27.39
N ASN A 192 -2.89 4.12 27.26
CA ASN A 192 -2.00 5.28 27.45
C ASN A 192 -2.38 6.47 26.55
N ALA A 193 -2.55 6.21 25.25
CA ALA A 193 -2.88 7.23 24.25
C ALA A 193 -4.05 6.76 23.37
N PRO A 194 -5.30 6.95 23.77
CA PRO A 194 -6.44 6.53 22.96
C PRO A 194 -6.59 7.39 21.69
N LEU A 195 -6.96 6.78 20.57
CA LEU A 195 -7.39 7.51 19.37
C LEU A 195 -8.74 8.20 19.60
N GLY A 196 -9.65 7.52 20.29
CA GLY A 196 -11.01 7.99 20.58
C GLY A 196 -11.68 7.15 21.68
N ASP A 197 -12.84 7.60 22.17
CA ASP A 197 -13.78 6.77 22.93
C ASP A 197 -14.80 6.16 21.97
N LEU A 198 -14.35 5.23 21.11
CA LEU A 198 -15.13 4.73 19.98
C LEU A 198 -16.37 3.92 20.41
N CYS A 199 -16.36 3.44 21.64
CA CYS A 199 -17.47 2.66 22.22
C CYS A 199 -18.36 3.48 23.16
N GLY A 200 -18.00 4.72 23.49
CA GLY A 200 -18.76 5.57 24.41
C GLY A 200 -18.75 5.06 25.85
N THR A 201 -17.70 4.34 26.24
CA THR A 201 -17.59 3.63 27.52
C THR A 201 -16.35 4.05 28.31
N SER A 202 -15.57 5.01 27.80
CA SER A 202 -14.40 5.52 28.50
C SER A 202 -14.82 6.24 29.79
N SER A 203 -14.05 6.03 30.86
CA SER A 203 -14.12 6.86 32.07
C SER A 203 -13.53 8.27 31.84
N HIS A 204 -12.82 8.46 30.73
CA HIS A 204 -12.23 9.72 30.26
C HIS A 204 -12.62 10.00 28.81
N PRO A 205 -13.92 10.25 28.51
CA PRO A 205 -14.39 10.42 27.13
C PRO A 205 -13.84 11.68 26.45
N GLU A 206 -13.38 12.65 27.25
CA GLU A 206 -12.84 13.94 26.77
C GLU A 206 -11.31 13.91 26.55
N SER A 207 -10.65 12.78 26.81
CA SER A 207 -9.18 12.61 26.74
C SER A 207 -8.82 11.55 25.69
N SER A 208 -8.76 12.00 24.43
CA SER A 208 -8.37 11.19 23.27
C SER A 208 -8.03 12.09 22.09
N ALA A 209 -7.33 11.57 21.08
CA ALA A 209 -6.91 12.38 19.93
C ALA A 209 -8.11 13.02 19.22
N GLN A 210 -9.22 12.28 19.12
CA GLN A 210 -10.47 12.76 18.55
C GLN A 210 -11.13 13.85 19.41
N ALA A 211 -11.22 13.63 20.73
CA ALA A 211 -11.80 14.61 21.64
C ALA A 211 -10.96 15.90 21.65
N ALA A 212 -9.63 15.76 21.66
CA ALA A 212 -8.71 16.90 21.66
C ALA A 212 -8.88 17.77 20.40
N LEU A 213 -8.85 17.16 19.21
CA LEU A 213 -9.09 17.87 17.96
C LEU A 213 -10.43 18.61 17.99
N LYS A 214 -11.50 17.95 18.42
CA LYS A 214 -12.85 18.55 18.48
C LYS A 214 -12.90 19.75 19.42
N GLN A 215 -12.28 19.65 20.59
CA GLN A 215 -12.36 20.69 21.62
C GLN A 215 -11.51 21.91 21.28
N TRP A 216 -10.28 21.70 20.81
CA TRP A 216 -9.41 22.79 20.35
C TRP A 216 -9.98 23.52 19.14
N THR A 217 -10.56 22.81 18.18
CA THR A 217 -11.18 23.43 17.00
C THR A 217 -12.48 24.14 17.34
N ALA A 218 -13.30 23.59 18.24
CA ALA A 218 -14.50 24.26 18.75
C ALA A 218 -14.16 25.54 19.52
N ALA A 219 -13.02 25.57 20.21
CA ALA A 219 -12.50 26.76 20.87
C ALA A 219 -11.81 27.75 19.91
N GLY A 220 -11.81 27.50 18.59
CA GLY A 220 -11.33 28.44 17.57
C GLY A 220 -9.85 28.30 17.23
N PHE A 221 -9.19 27.21 17.60
CA PHE A 221 -7.83 26.90 17.14
C PHE A 221 -7.87 26.14 15.80
N PRO A 222 -7.17 26.60 14.75
CA PRO A 222 -7.19 25.95 13.45
C PRO A 222 -6.60 24.53 13.47
N PRO A 223 -7.22 23.54 12.80
CA PRO A 223 -6.66 22.19 12.69
C PRO A 223 -5.22 22.19 12.15
N ASP A 224 -4.92 23.01 11.14
CA ASP A 224 -3.61 23.11 10.49
C ASP A 224 -2.53 23.77 11.35
N GLN A 225 -2.84 24.08 12.61
CA GLN A 225 -1.89 24.48 13.66
C GLN A 225 -1.80 23.46 14.81
N LEU A 226 -2.52 22.33 14.76
CA LEU A 226 -2.46 21.29 15.79
C LEU A 226 -1.50 20.16 15.38
N MET A 227 -0.60 19.77 16.29
CA MET A 227 0.33 18.65 16.14
C MET A 227 -0.08 17.54 17.10
N LEU A 228 -0.27 16.31 16.62
CA LEU A 228 -0.69 15.17 17.45
C LEU A 228 0.51 14.46 18.11
N GLY A 229 0.46 14.27 19.42
CA GLY A 229 1.46 13.51 20.17
C GLY A 229 1.36 11.99 19.98
N LEU A 230 2.50 11.35 19.77
CA LEU A 230 2.68 9.92 19.56
C LEU A 230 3.71 9.38 20.58
N PRO A 231 3.27 8.68 21.64
CA PRO A 231 4.19 8.19 22.67
C PRO A 231 4.98 6.97 22.18
N LEU A 232 6.25 6.86 22.60
CA LEU A 232 7.11 5.69 22.36
C LEU A 232 7.27 4.81 23.61
N TYR A 233 6.37 4.97 24.57
CA TYR A 233 6.37 4.28 25.84
C TYR A 233 4.95 3.83 26.22
N GLY A 234 4.90 3.01 27.24
CA GLY A 234 3.68 2.48 27.83
C GLY A 234 3.76 2.44 29.35
N TYR A 235 2.76 1.82 29.97
CA TYR A 235 2.68 1.64 31.43
C TYR A 235 2.57 0.18 31.79
N VAL A 236 3.41 -0.27 32.73
CA VAL A 236 3.33 -1.61 33.31
C VAL A 236 2.47 -1.57 34.56
N SER A 237 1.40 -2.35 34.55
CA SER A 237 0.42 -2.44 35.63
C SER A 237 0.44 -3.82 36.27
N GLN A 238 0.39 -3.84 37.61
CA GLN A 238 0.14 -5.08 38.34
C GLN A 238 -1.36 -5.41 38.27
N SER A 239 -1.73 -6.28 37.32
CA SER A 239 -3.12 -6.63 37.06
C SER A 239 -3.23 -7.99 36.38
N THR A 240 -4.29 -8.74 36.67
CA THR A 240 -4.64 -10.00 35.98
C THR A 240 -5.66 -9.79 34.87
N LYS A 241 -6.01 -8.53 34.56
CA LYS A 241 -7.03 -8.22 33.56
C LYS A 241 -6.55 -8.62 32.16
N THR A 242 -7.44 -9.22 31.40
CA THR A 242 -7.22 -9.58 29.98
C THR A 242 -7.89 -8.57 29.03
N SER A 243 -8.43 -7.48 29.57
CA SER A 243 -9.05 -6.36 28.87
C SER A 243 -8.77 -5.06 29.63
N LEU A 244 -8.62 -3.94 28.90
CA LEU A 244 -8.51 -2.62 29.52
C LEU A 244 -9.86 -2.17 30.09
N GLN A 245 -9.83 -1.48 31.25
CA GLN A 245 -10.96 -1.10 32.13
C GLN A 245 -12.34 -1.54 31.64
N GLU A 246 -12.96 -2.54 32.29
CA GLU A 246 -14.25 -3.17 31.97
C GLU A 246 -15.22 -2.28 31.16
N ARG A 247 -14.98 -2.20 29.85
CA ARG A 247 -15.96 -1.75 28.87
C ARG A 247 -16.77 -3.00 28.59
N ASP A 248 -18.04 -3.02 29.00
CA ASP A 248 -18.93 -4.14 28.73
C ASP A 248 -19.07 -4.31 27.20
N THR A 249 -18.22 -5.14 26.60
CA THR A 249 -18.30 -5.50 25.19
C THR A 249 -19.40 -6.52 24.92
N SER A 250 -19.93 -7.18 25.97
CA SER A 250 -20.99 -8.19 25.84
C SER A 250 -22.36 -7.60 25.49
N ALA A 251 -22.59 -6.32 25.83
CA ALA A 251 -23.69 -5.51 25.33
C ALA A 251 -23.43 -4.91 23.92
N VAL A 252 -22.15 -4.74 23.55
CA VAL A 252 -21.70 -4.09 22.30
C VAL A 252 -21.65 -5.06 21.11
N ASP A 253 -21.27 -6.32 21.34
CA ASP A 253 -21.01 -7.36 20.31
C ASP A 253 -22.24 -7.83 19.53
N ARG A 254 -23.47 -7.46 19.92
CA ARG A 254 -24.70 -7.84 19.18
C ARG A 254 -25.52 -6.68 18.60
N LYS A 255 -25.20 -5.44 18.94
CA LYS A 255 -25.98 -4.26 18.50
C LYS A 255 -25.15 -3.11 17.91
N LEU A 256 -23.84 -3.06 18.14
CA LEU A 256 -23.01 -1.88 17.80
C LEU A 256 -21.93 -2.15 16.74
N GLN A 257 -21.78 -3.36 16.18
CA GLN A 257 -20.82 -3.64 15.11
C GLN A 257 -21.02 -2.72 13.88
N GLN A 258 -22.28 -2.54 13.46
CA GLN A 258 -22.64 -1.61 12.38
C GLN A 258 -22.45 -0.12 12.79
N PRO A 259 -22.87 0.32 13.98
CA PRO A 259 -22.61 1.68 14.49
C PRO A 259 -21.14 2.05 14.67
N LEU A 260 -20.25 1.15 15.10
CA LEU A 260 -18.81 1.44 15.25
C LEU A 260 -18.12 1.57 13.89
N ASP A 261 -18.49 0.75 12.91
CA ASP A 261 -17.98 0.88 11.54
C ASP A 261 -18.57 2.12 10.84
N ALA A 262 -19.85 2.42 11.05
CA ALA A 262 -20.46 3.67 10.62
C ALA A 262 -19.91 4.90 11.35
N TYR A 263 -19.44 4.76 12.58
CA TYR A 263 -18.78 5.81 13.36
C TYR A 263 -17.33 6.00 12.91
N ARG A 264 -16.57 4.93 12.63
CA ARG A 264 -15.26 5.00 11.95
C ARG A 264 -15.40 5.73 10.62
N GLU A 265 -16.41 5.38 9.82
CA GLU A 265 -16.79 6.11 8.60
C GLU A 265 -17.20 7.56 8.91
N HIS A 266 -17.98 7.83 9.96
CA HIS A 266 -18.45 9.17 10.33
C HIS A 266 -17.31 10.11 10.80
N VAL A 267 -16.42 9.63 11.68
CA VAL A 267 -15.26 10.36 12.18
C VAL A 267 -14.25 10.61 11.06
N LEU A 268 -14.06 9.65 10.16
CA LEU A 268 -13.29 9.83 8.93
C LEU A 268 -14.01 10.74 7.91
N SER A 269 -15.34 10.87 7.97
CA SER A 269 -16.14 11.76 7.11
C SER A 269 -16.19 13.22 7.58
N LEU A 270 -16.00 13.48 8.88
CA LEU A 270 -15.92 14.85 9.45
C LEU A 270 -14.68 15.62 8.95
N ALA A 271 -13.72 14.93 8.32
CA ALA A 271 -12.58 15.47 7.57
C ALA A 271 -12.94 16.14 6.23
N GLY A 272 -14.23 16.24 5.88
CA GLY A 272 -14.71 17.23 4.91
C GLY A 272 -14.63 16.86 3.42
N LYS A 273 -14.43 15.60 3.02
CA LYS A 273 -14.72 15.11 1.65
C LYS A 273 -15.18 13.66 1.65
N GLN A 274 -16.23 13.35 0.87
CA GLN A 274 -16.69 11.98 0.58
C GLN A 274 -15.67 11.22 -0.28
N TYR A 275 -15.49 9.93 -0.01
CA TYR A 275 -15.08 8.97 -1.04
C TYR A 275 -15.81 7.64 -0.94
N ALA A 276 -16.03 7.04 -2.12
CA ALA A 276 -16.49 5.68 -2.32
C ALA A 276 -15.42 4.69 -1.83
N VAL A 277 -15.83 3.70 -1.06
CA VAL A 277 -14.94 2.73 -0.41
C VAL A 277 -14.93 1.43 -1.20
N SER A 278 -13.76 1.04 -1.70
CA SER A 278 -13.39 -0.36 -1.92
C SER A 278 -12.56 -0.82 -0.72
N GLY A 279 -13.13 -1.69 0.11
CA GLY A 279 -12.44 -2.33 1.23
C GLY A 279 -12.89 -1.81 2.60
N THR A 280 -13.77 -2.57 3.26
CA THR A 280 -14.19 -2.36 4.64
C THR A 280 -13.02 -2.54 5.62
N LEU A 281 -12.92 -1.66 6.61
CA LEU A 281 -11.98 -1.66 7.77
C LEU A 281 -12.04 -2.93 8.66
N HIS A 282 -12.85 -3.93 8.29
CA HIS A 282 -13.06 -5.16 9.05
C HIS A 282 -11.84 -6.11 9.04
N ASP A 283 -10.84 -5.89 8.17
CA ASP A 283 -9.72 -6.80 7.94
C ASP A 283 -8.47 -6.56 8.82
N LEU A 284 -8.36 -5.44 9.54
CA LEU A 284 -7.23 -5.20 10.46
C LEU A 284 -7.43 -5.83 11.85
N GLY A 285 -8.68 -6.11 12.24
CA GLY A 285 -9.01 -6.72 13.53
C GLY A 285 -9.18 -8.25 13.52
N LYS A 286 -8.89 -8.93 12.40
CA LYS A 286 -9.13 -10.39 12.24
C LYS A 286 -7.86 -11.25 12.22
N GLN A 287 -6.66 -10.66 12.22
CA GLN A 287 -5.42 -11.43 12.37
C GLN A 287 -4.90 -11.41 13.80
N ARG A 288 -5.50 -12.23 14.67
CA ARG A 288 -4.89 -13.00 15.79
C ARG A 288 -5.96 -13.32 16.85
N GLY A 289 -6.11 -14.61 17.16
CA GLY A 289 -6.90 -15.11 18.29
C GLY A 289 -8.08 -16.02 17.91
N SER A 290 -7.83 -17.22 17.39
CA SER A 290 -8.80 -18.32 17.47
C SER A 290 -8.33 -19.34 18.49
N GLY A 291 -8.85 -19.27 19.72
CA GLY A 291 -8.58 -20.29 20.72
C GLY A 291 -9.24 -20.02 22.07
N LEU A 292 -10.41 -20.66 22.26
CA LEU A 292 -11.00 -21.10 23.54
C LEU A 292 -11.47 -20.01 24.52
N TYR A 293 -12.77 -19.97 24.85
CA TYR A 293 -13.27 -20.46 26.15
C TYR A 293 -14.81 -20.42 26.22
N ASP A 294 -15.31 -21.46 26.87
CA ASP A 294 -16.68 -21.85 27.16
C ASP A 294 -17.31 -20.92 28.23
N ALA A 295 -18.58 -20.59 28.06
CA ALA A 295 -19.31 -19.69 28.96
C ALA A 295 -20.10 -20.51 29.97
N ASN A 296 -19.81 -20.34 31.27
CA ASN A 296 -20.74 -20.47 32.40
C ASN A 296 -20.08 -19.90 33.67
N ASP A 297 -20.66 -18.84 34.24
CA ASP A 297 -21.32 -18.84 35.56
C ASP A 297 -21.34 -17.43 36.22
N ASP A 298 -22.57 -16.92 36.35
CA ASP A 298 -23.19 -16.00 37.33
C ASP A 298 -22.45 -14.81 38.01
N SER A 299 -22.91 -13.62 37.61
CA SER A 299 -23.41 -12.46 38.38
C SER A 299 -23.09 -12.27 39.90
N GLN A 300 -22.70 -11.04 40.28
CA GLN A 300 -23.48 -10.06 41.08
C GLN A 300 -22.60 -8.98 41.75
N ALA A 301 -23.02 -7.72 41.57
CA ALA A 301 -22.92 -6.55 42.47
C ALA A 301 -21.54 -6.07 43.00
N PHE A 302 -21.17 -4.81 42.69
CA PHE A 302 -21.23 -3.69 43.64
C PHE A 302 -20.91 -2.35 42.93
N PHE A 303 -21.93 -1.51 42.75
CA PHE A 303 -21.77 -0.07 42.56
C PHE A 303 -21.39 0.58 43.90
N ALA A 304 -20.35 1.43 43.91
CA ALA A 304 -20.29 2.73 44.61
C ALA A 304 -18.82 3.10 44.94
N ASN A 305 -18.22 4.01 44.16
CA ASN A 305 -17.81 5.32 44.63
C ASN A 305 -17.05 6.06 43.52
N GLY A 306 -17.54 7.26 43.21
CA GLY A 306 -17.00 8.11 42.16
C GLY A 306 -15.63 8.69 42.50
N MET A 307 -14.82 8.93 41.47
CA MET A 307 -13.73 9.88 41.50
C MET A 307 -13.80 10.75 40.25
N ARG A 308 -13.84 12.07 40.49
CA ARG A 308 -13.76 13.13 39.47
C ARG A 308 -12.31 13.24 39.00
N SER A 309 -12.14 13.53 37.71
CA SER A 309 -10.92 14.04 37.08
C SER A 309 -10.10 14.93 38.03
N GLY A 310 -8.85 14.55 38.31
CA GLY A 310 -7.88 15.45 38.95
C GLY A 310 -7.07 14.96 40.15
N GLN A 311 -6.86 13.66 40.36
CA GLN A 311 -5.84 13.18 41.31
C GLN A 311 -5.04 12.00 40.76
N LEU A 312 -3.83 12.29 40.27
CA LEU A 312 -2.75 11.31 40.18
C LEU A 312 -2.28 10.98 41.60
N ASP A 313 -2.10 9.69 41.88
CA ASP A 313 -1.58 9.19 43.16
C ASP A 313 -0.14 9.70 43.37
N PRO A 314 0.21 10.39 44.48
CA PRO A 314 1.50 11.09 44.63
C PRO A 314 2.74 10.20 44.88
N ALA A 315 2.70 8.90 44.55
CA ALA A 315 3.70 7.94 45.00
C ALA A 315 4.64 7.36 43.93
N ALA A 316 4.68 7.92 42.71
CA ALA A 316 5.69 7.56 41.71
C ALA A 316 6.92 8.47 41.86
N ASN A 317 7.87 8.06 42.71
CA ASN A 317 9.17 8.71 42.84
C ASN A 317 9.96 8.58 41.53
N GLU A 318 10.30 9.71 40.93
CA GLU A 318 11.28 9.83 39.85
C GLU A 318 12.69 9.60 40.38
N THR A 319 13.20 8.39 40.15
CA THR A 319 14.63 8.14 40.00
C THR A 319 14.78 7.28 38.76
N GLU A 320 15.12 7.91 37.64
CA GLU A 320 15.42 7.24 36.36
C GLU A 320 16.71 6.41 36.52
N GLU A 321 16.54 5.16 36.96
CA GLU A 321 17.55 4.11 36.80
C GLU A 321 16.78 2.87 36.30
N TYR A 322 16.82 2.63 34.98
CA TYR A 322 16.14 1.51 34.34
C TYR A 322 16.70 0.17 34.88
N ALA A 323 16.00 -0.41 35.86
CA ALA A 323 16.37 -1.68 36.47
C ALA A 323 16.17 -2.82 35.47
N ARG A 324 17.25 -3.42 34.96
CA ARG A 324 17.18 -4.61 34.11
C ARG A 324 16.69 -5.80 34.92
N GLY A 325 15.53 -6.36 34.55
CA GLY A 325 15.01 -7.59 35.14
C GLY A 325 15.99 -8.75 34.95
N SER A 326 16.16 -9.56 36.00
CA SER A 326 17.08 -10.69 36.05
C SER A 326 16.59 -11.95 35.32
N ASP A 327 15.35 -11.95 34.82
CA ASP A 327 14.72 -13.08 34.14
C ASP A 327 14.02 -12.61 32.84
N PRO A 328 14.36 -13.15 31.66
CA PRO A 328 13.75 -12.75 30.39
C PRO A 328 12.22 -12.94 30.41
N GLY A 329 11.48 -11.86 30.16
CA GLY A 329 10.02 -11.84 30.12
C GLY A 329 9.35 -11.47 31.46
N ASP A 330 10.09 -11.25 32.55
CA ASP A 330 9.48 -10.74 33.79
C ASP A 330 9.56 -9.20 33.85
N LEU A 331 8.41 -8.55 33.63
CA LEU A 331 8.29 -7.10 33.75
C LEU A 331 7.79 -6.65 35.14
N GLY A 332 7.68 -7.56 36.11
CA GLY A 332 7.19 -7.25 37.45
C GLY A 332 7.99 -6.16 38.16
N ALA A 333 9.29 -6.03 37.87
CA ALA A 333 10.15 -4.96 38.39
C ALA A 333 9.74 -3.55 37.93
N PHE A 334 9.03 -3.45 36.80
CA PHE A 334 8.55 -2.19 36.23
C PHE A 334 7.11 -1.88 36.64
N ALA A 335 6.45 -2.71 37.46
CA ALA A 335 5.08 -2.48 37.88
C ALA A 335 4.90 -1.10 38.53
N GLY A 336 3.93 -0.33 38.04
CA GLY A 336 3.68 1.04 38.47
C GLY A 336 4.46 2.11 37.68
N GLN A 337 5.33 1.71 36.75
CA GLN A 337 6.24 2.60 36.03
C GLN A 337 5.90 2.71 34.54
N GLN A 338 6.44 3.75 33.91
CA GLN A 338 6.54 3.83 32.45
C GLN A 338 7.59 2.84 31.95
N ILE A 339 7.39 2.30 30.76
CA ILE A 339 8.34 1.42 30.07
C ILE A 339 8.45 1.83 28.61
N ALA A 340 9.68 1.98 28.11
CA ALA A 340 9.90 2.28 26.71
C ALA A 340 9.49 1.09 25.83
N PHE A 341 9.02 1.35 24.62
CA PHE A 341 8.70 0.29 23.66
C PHE A 341 9.92 -0.61 23.36
N SER A 342 11.11 0.00 23.30
CA SER A 342 12.39 -0.71 23.14
C SER A 342 12.69 -1.65 24.31
N ASP A 343 12.32 -1.28 25.54
CA ASP A 343 12.51 -2.11 26.72
C ASP A 343 11.57 -3.31 26.76
N LEU A 344 10.40 -3.24 26.13
CA LEU A 344 9.54 -4.42 25.95
C LEU A 344 10.22 -5.50 25.11
N ILE A 345 11.05 -5.09 24.14
CA ILE A 345 11.83 -5.99 23.31
C ILE A 345 13.06 -6.48 24.09
N ALA A 346 13.80 -5.56 24.71
CA ALA A 346 15.04 -5.86 25.43
C ALA A 346 14.81 -6.80 26.63
N ASN A 347 13.67 -6.67 27.31
CA ASN A 347 13.29 -7.54 28.43
C ASN A 347 12.50 -8.78 27.96
N GLY A 348 12.36 -9.01 26.65
CA GLY A 348 11.77 -10.23 26.11
C GLY A 348 10.27 -10.37 26.35
N ALA A 349 9.53 -9.26 26.44
CA ALA A 349 8.07 -9.26 26.40
C ALA A 349 7.54 -9.25 24.95
N LEU A 350 8.28 -8.63 24.03
CA LEU A 350 8.04 -8.62 22.59
C LEU A 350 9.25 -9.15 21.81
N ALA A 351 9.00 -9.81 20.68
CA ALA A 351 10.00 -10.18 19.68
C ALA A 351 9.69 -9.46 18.36
N GLU A 352 10.74 -9.00 17.68
CA GLU A 352 10.66 -8.41 16.34
C GLU A 352 11.06 -9.45 15.29
N GLU A 353 10.21 -9.64 14.28
CA GLU A 353 10.50 -10.49 13.13
C GLU A 353 9.97 -9.82 11.85
N GLY A 354 10.88 -9.30 11.02
CA GLY A 354 10.54 -8.69 9.74
C GLY A 354 9.64 -7.45 9.87
N GLY A 355 9.81 -6.66 10.95
CA GLY A 355 9.00 -5.49 11.27
C GLY A 355 7.69 -5.77 12.00
N ASN A 356 7.38 -7.05 12.29
CA ASN A 356 6.22 -7.43 13.11
C ASN A 356 6.62 -7.68 14.56
N PHE A 357 5.79 -7.26 15.50
CA PHE A 357 6.01 -7.44 16.94
C PHE A 357 5.08 -8.53 17.47
N THR A 358 5.64 -9.54 18.13
CA THR A 358 4.87 -10.64 18.70
C THR A 358 5.17 -10.77 20.18
N ALA A 359 4.12 -10.90 21.00
CA ALA A 359 4.27 -11.17 22.42
C ALA A 359 4.91 -12.54 22.66
N ILE A 360 5.91 -12.60 23.53
CA ILE A 360 6.70 -13.81 23.83
C ILE A 360 6.83 -14.01 25.35
N ASN A 361 7.43 -15.13 25.76
CA ASN A 361 7.75 -15.45 27.17
C ASN A 361 6.56 -15.46 28.16
N GLY A 362 5.34 -15.73 27.67
CA GLY A 362 4.13 -15.86 28.49
C GLY A 362 3.13 -14.72 28.31
N TYR A 363 3.56 -13.60 27.72
CA TYR A 363 2.66 -12.52 27.36
C TYR A 363 1.74 -12.89 26.19
N GLN A 364 0.50 -12.44 26.27
CA GLN A 364 -0.50 -12.48 25.22
C GLN A 364 -0.74 -11.07 24.69
N TYR A 365 -0.81 -10.93 23.36
CA TYR A 365 -1.13 -9.67 22.69
C TYR A 365 -2.64 -9.51 22.54
N GLN A 366 -3.15 -8.29 22.73
CA GLN A 366 -4.53 -7.90 22.48
C GLN A 366 -4.62 -6.51 21.87
N TRP A 367 -5.74 -6.26 21.18
CA TRP A 367 -6.08 -4.96 20.61
C TRP A 367 -7.37 -4.43 21.23
N ASP A 368 -7.31 -3.25 21.85
CA ASP A 368 -8.50 -2.56 22.33
C ASP A 368 -9.14 -1.79 21.17
N LYS A 369 -10.19 -2.38 20.60
CA LYS A 369 -10.96 -1.80 19.48
C LYS A 369 -11.70 -0.51 19.84
N CYS A 370 -11.88 -0.22 21.13
CA CYS A 370 -12.62 0.96 21.58
C CYS A 370 -11.71 2.20 21.68
N SER A 371 -10.39 2.01 21.75
CA SER A 371 -9.39 3.09 21.73
C SER A 371 -8.38 3.01 20.58
N ASP A 372 -8.41 1.92 19.79
CA ASP A 372 -7.44 1.58 18.75
C ASP A 372 -5.99 1.59 19.27
N THR A 373 -5.77 0.87 20.38
CA THR A 373 -4.47 0.74 21.05
C THR A 373 -4.15 -0.71 21.40
N PRO A 374 -2.90 -1.16 21.28
CA PRO A 374 -2.48 -2.49 21.70
C PRO A 374 -2.23 -2.55 23.21
N PHE A 375 -2.28 -3.77 23.74
CA PHE A 375 -1.73 -4.09 25.06
C PHE A 375 -1.24 -5.55 25.09
N ILE A 376 -0.34 -5.86 26.02
CA ILE A 376 0.05 -7.23 26.33
C ILE A 376 -0.29 -7.55 27.77
N TYR A 377 -0.57 -8.82 28.06
CA TYR A 377 -0.82 -9.27 29.43
C TYR A 377 -0.25 -10.65 29.71
N ASP A 378 0.10 -10.90 30.97
CA ASP A 378 0.39 -12.23 31.51
C ASP A 378 -0.36 -12.39 32.83
N THR A 379 -1.39 -13.25 32.82
CA THR A 379 -2.22 -13.52 34.00
C THR A 379 -1.46 -14.29 35.09
N SER A 380 -0.44 -15.07 34.72
CA SER A 380 0.37 -15.83 35.67
C SER A 380 1.29 -14.93 36.50
N ARG A 381 1.81 -13.85 35.87
CA ARG A 381 2.64 -12.83 36.53
C ARG A 381 1.84 -11.63 37.07
N SER A 382 0.53 -11.58 36.81
CA SER A 382 -0.32 -10.43 37.13
C SER A 382 0.24 -9.14 36.53
N THR A 383 0.57 -9.16 35.24
CA THR A 383 1.16 -8.03 34.53
C THR A 383 0.33 -7.67 33.31
N VAL A 384 0.00 -6.39 33.15
CA VAL A 384 -0.59 -5.81 31.94
C VAL A 384 0.28 -4.64 31.51
N VAL A 385 0.64 -4.58 30.23
CA VAL A 385 1.35 -3.42 29.67
C VAL A 385 0.50 -2.80 28.59
N THR A 386 0.15 -1.53 28.76
CA THR A 386 -0.49 -0.72 27.72
C THR A 386 0.58 0.12 27.05
N TYR A 387 0.59 0.17 25.72
CA TYR A 387 1.65 0.83 24.97
C TYR A 387 1.13 1.22 23.58
N ASP A 388 2.01 1.81 22.78
CA ASP A 388 1.79 2.06 21.38
C ASP A 388 2.80 1.29 20.53
N ASP A 389 2.30 0.66 19.47
CA ASP A 389 3.09 -0.07 18.49
C ASP A 389 3.06 0.67 17.14
N PRO A 390 3.83 0.22 16.14
CA PRO A 390 3.81 0.83 14.81
C PRO A 390 2.43 0.91 14.17
N ALA A 391 1.55 -0.05 14.45
CA ALA A 391 0.21 -0.07 13.87
C ALA A 391 -0.66 1.04 14.50
N SER A 392 -0.69 1.17 15.82
CA SER A 392 -1.46 2.22 16.50
C SER A 392 -0.92 3.61 16.22
N LEU A 393 0.41 3.78 16.18
CA LEU A 393 1.02 5.06 15.80
C LEU A 393 0.73 5.41 14.32
N GLY A 394 0.74 4.43 13.42
CA GLY A 394 0.36 4.61 12.02
C GLY A 394 -1.11 5.06 11.85
N ILE A 395 -2.03 4.48 12.63
CA ILE A 395 -3.45 4.88 12.64
C ILE A 395 -3.60 6.33 13.12
N LYS A 396 -2.94 6.70 14.22
CA LYS A 396 -2.98 8.07 14.78
C LYS A 396 -2.34 9.10 13.86
N ALA A 397 -1.21 8.78 13.25
CA ALA A 397 -0.57 9.64 12.26
C ALA A 397 -1.47 9.85 11.02
N LYS A 398 -2.16 8.79 10.58
CA LYS A 398 -3.15 8.89 9.50
C LYS A 398 -4.34 9.76 9.93
N PHE A 399 -4.83 9.62 11.16
CA PHE A 399 -5.89 10.47 11.71
C PHE A 399 -5.49 11.96 11.71
N ALA A 400 -4.28 12.29 12.18
CA ALA A 400 -3.77 13.66 12.12
C ALA A 400 -3.73 14.19 10.68
N LEU A 401 -3.17 13.41 9.75
CA LEU A 401 -3.12 13.76 8.33
C LEU A 401 -4.51 14.03 7.74
N THR A 402 -5.44 13.11 7.93
CA THR A 402 -6.77 13.19 7.31
C THR A 402 -7.63 14.27 7.94
N SER A 403 -7.42 14.57 9.22
CA SER A 403 -8.18 15.60 9.94
C SER A 403 -7.72 17.03 9.66
N GLY A 404 -6.76 17.20 8.76
CA GLY A 404 -6.19 18.51 8.42
C GLY A 404 -5.28 19.07 9.51
N MET A 405 -4.78 18.21 10.41
CA MET A 405 -3.82 18.63 11.43
C MET A 405 -2.50 19.08 10.80
N ALA A 406 -1.75 19.93 11.49
CA ALA A 406 -0.43 20.38 11.07
C ALA A 406 0.54 19.21 10.89
N GLY A 407 0.40 18.17 11.69
CA GLY A 407 1.32 17.04 11.70
C GLY A 407 1.24 16.22 12.99
N ALA A 408 2.32 15.49 13.28
CA ALA A 408 2.46 14.69 14.50
C ALA A 408 3.87 14.84 15.08
N PHE A 409 4.00 14.66 16.39
CA PHE A 409 5.29 14.68 17.09
C PHE A 409 5.41 13.50 18.06
N THR A 410 6.64 13.19 18.48
CA THR A 410 6.91 12.08 19.39
C THR A 410 7.68 12.48 20.65
N TRP A 411 7.37 11.80 21.76
CA TRP A 411 8.09 11.82 23.04
C TRP A 411 8.55 10.38 23.36
N SER A 412 9.84 10.07 23.53
CA SER A 412 11.04 10.91 23.36
C SER A 412 12.09 10.22 22.46
N LEU A 413 12.92 10.98 21.73
CA LEU A 413 13.81 10.49 20.68
C LEU A 413 14.99 9.62 21.20
N ASP A 414 15.30 9.69 22.49
CA ASP A 414 16.32 8.88 23.17
C ASP A 414 15.93 7.40 23.30
N GLN A 415 14.66 7.12 23.58
CA GLN A 415 14.10 5.77 23.71
C GLN A 415 14.18 4.95 22.40
N PHE A 416 14.29 5.64 21.25
CA PHE A 416 14.48 5.06 19.93
C PHE A 416 15.90 4.48 19.72
N LEU A 417 16.90 4.94 20.48
CA LEU A 417 18.32 4.62 20.25
C LEU A 417 18.92 3.71 21.33
N ASP A 418 18.26 3.54 22.48
CA ASP A 418 18.64 2.54 23.50
C ASP A 418 18.42 1.09 23.04
N LEU A 419 17.53 0.86 22.06
CA LEU A 419 17.41 -0.42 21.36
C LEU A 419 18.72 -0.79 20.66
N HIS A 420 19.48 0.20 20.22
CA HIS A 420 20.74 0.01 19.50
C HIS A 420 21.92 -0.21 20.45
N ALA A 421 21.95 0.46 21.61
CA ALA A 421 22.96 0.25 22.65
C ALA A 421 22.85 -1.13 23.33
N SER A 422 21.63 -1.69 23.41
CA SER A 422 21.36 -3.02 23.97
C SER A 422 21.94 -4.19 23.15
N LEU A 423 22.40 -3.93 21.93
CA LEU A 423 22.95 -4.94 21.01
C LEU A 423 24.46 -5.20 21.18
N GLY A 424 25.21 -4.31 21.86
CA GLY A 424 26.58 -4.58 22.33
C GLY A 424 27.65 -4.90 21.25
N ASP A 425 27.67 -4.21 20.12
CA ASP A 425 28.69 -4.40 19.05
C ASP A 425 29.82 -3.33 19.10
N PRO A 426 31.12 -3.71 18.99
CA PRO A 426 32.25 -2.78 18.94
C PRO A 426 32.54 -2.08 17.60
N GLU A 427 31.84 -2.36 16.49
CA GLU A 427 32.12 -1.73 15.18
C GLU A 427 31.40 -0.38 14.96
N THR A 428 32.05 0.53 14.23
CA THR A 428 31.45 1.83 13.90
C THR A 428 30.38 1.65 12.84
N LEU A 429 29.16 2.08 13.15
CA LEU A 429 28.03 1.74 12.31
C LEU A 429 28.09 2.35 10.91
N PRO A 430 27.64 1.61 9.90
CA PRO A 430 27.28 2.20 8.62
C PRO A 430 25.99 3.00 8.82
N PRO A 431 25.65 3.96 7.95
CA PRO A 431 24.47 4.82 8.13
C PRO A 431 23.24 3.93 8.36
N LYS A 432 22.70 4.01 9.58
CA LYS A 432 21.91 2.97 10.24
C LYS A 432 20.49 2.85 9.65
N ARG A 433 20.15 1.64 9.17
CA ARG A 433 18.78 1.07 9.15
C ARG A 433 18.59 0.42 10.53
N MET A 434 17.46 0.54 11.24
CA MET A 434 16.32 -0.38 11.07
C MET A 434 15.10 -0.01 11.96
N LEU A 435 14.78 1.29 12.11
CA LEU A 435 13.62 1.73 12.89
C LEU A 435 12.67 2.70 12.15
N VAL A 436 12.97 2.98 10.88
CA VAL A 436 12.23 3.97 10.07
C VAL A 436 11.09 3.37 9.24
N THR A 437 10.94 2.04 9.18
CA THR A 437 9.83 1.40 8.45
C THR A 437 8.51 1.38 9.23
N SER A 438 8.54 1.78 10.50
CA SER A 438 7.41 1.66 11.42
C SER A 438 6.76 3.00 11.83
N PHE A 439 7.49 4.13 11.77
CA PHE A 439 7.04 5.38 12.40
C PHE A 439 6.95 6.60 11.47
N ILE A 440 7.36 6.47 10.21
CA ILE A 440 7.11 7.49 9.20
C ILE A 440 6.61 6.77 7.94
N PRO A 441 5.44 7.13 7.39
CA PRO A 441 5.01 6.62 6.09
C PRO A 441 6.13 6.83 5.07
N SER A 442 6.40 5.83 4.24
CA SER A 442 7.44 5.83 3.20
C SER A 442 7.42 7.06 2.28
N ALA A 443 6.35 7.85 2.30
CA ALA A 443 6.18 9.14 1.63
C ALA A 443 7.11 10.29 2.07
N TRP A 444 7.87 10.20 3.18
CA TRP A 444 8.60 11.38 3.74
C TRP A 444 10.15 11.30 3.76
N ALA A 445 10.82 10.27 3.21
CA ALA A 445 12.30 10.23 3.09
C ALA A 445 12.81 10.87 1.77
N ASP A 446 14.07 11.37 1.73
CA ASP A 446 14.68 11.97 0.53
C ASP A 446 15.74 11.10 -0.17
N ASP A 447 16.11 11.49 -1.40
CA ASP A 447 16.93 10.72 -2.34
C ASP A 447 18.42 10.62 -1.94
N LYS A 448 18.95 11.61 -1.22
CA LYS A 448 20.36 11.66 -0.79
C LYS A 448 20.61 10.64 0.32
N LEU A 449 19.65 10.51 1.22
CA LEU A 449 19.62 9.52 2.29
C LEU A 449 19.51 8.08 1.75
N CYS A 450 18.74 7.85 0.68
CA CYS A 450 18.62 6.54 0.02
C CYS A 450 19.91 6.10 -0.71
N ALA A 451 20.69 7.04 -1.24
CA ALA A 451 22.00 6.76 -1.85
C ALA A 451 23.08 6.47 -0.79
N GLU A 452 23.13 7.27 0.28
CA GLU A 452 24.03 7.07 1.44
C GLU A 452 23.81 5.70 2.13
N ARG A 453 22.55 5.24 2.19
CA ARG A 453 22.13 3.92 2.72
C ARG A 453 22.63 2.71 1.93
N LYS A 454 22.98 2.86 0.65
CA LYS A 454 23.49 1.76 -0.19
C LYS A 454 25.01 1.66 -0.13
N ASP A 455 25.68 2.80 -0.07
CA ASP A 455 27.14 2.90 -0.02
C ASP A 455 27.73 2.43 1.32
N GLY A 456 27.06 2.77 2.43
CA GLY A 456 27.48 2.37 3.76
C GLY A 456 27.32 0.88 4.06
N LEU A 457 26.21 0.25 3.65
CA LEU A 457 25.96 -1.19 3.87
C LEU A 457 26.98 -2.05 3.11
N SER A 458 27.35 -1.66 1.90
CA SER A 458 28.37 -2.35 1.09
C SER A 458 29.76 -2.28 1.74
N THR A 459 30.13 -1.09 2.23
CA THR A 459 31.43 -0.84 2.87
C THR A 459 31.58 -1.62 4.19
N TYR A 460 30.49 -1.79 4.93
CA TYR A 460 30.44 -2.53 6.19
C TYR A 460 30.60 -4.04 6.01
N LEU A 461 29.81 -4.63 5.12
CA LEU A 461 29.85 -6.07 4.84
C LEU A 461 31.22 -6.47 4.29
N SER A 462 31.85 -5.58 3.50
CA SER A 462 33.20 -5.77 2.98
C SER A 462 34.28 -5.75 4.08
N LYS A 463 34.13 -4.90 5.12
CA LYS A 463 35.05 -4.85 6.27
C LYS A 463 34.89 -6.06 7.20
N LEU A 464 33.66 -6.52 7.42
CA LEU A 464 33.37 -7.72 8.23
C LEU A 464 33.88 -9.01 7.57
N LEU A 465 33.76 -9.13 6.25
CA LEU A 465 34.28 -10.27 5.48
C LEU A 465 35.81 -10.27 5.36
N ALA A 466 36.45 -9.10 5.45
CA ALA A 466 37.90 -8.97 5.46
C ALA A 466 38.53 -9.22 6.85
N ASN A 467 37.74 -9.23 7.92
CA ASN A 467 38.20 -9.48 9.28
C ASN A 467 38.15 -10.99 9.60
N PRO A 468 39.30 -11.66 9.85
CA PRO A 468 39.35 -13.11 10.08
C PRO A 468 38.51 -13.60 11.26
N THR A 469 38.22 -12.71 12.23
CA THR A 469 37.39 -13.02 13.40
C THR A 469 35.91 -13.19 13.04
N PHE A 470 35.43 -12.54 11.98
CA PHE A 470 34.00 -12.49 11.62
C PHE A 470 33.69 -13.17 10.28
N ALA A 471 34.67 -13.36 9.41
CA ALA A 471 34.51 -13.99 8.10
C ALA A 471 33.92 -15.42 8.17
N GLU A 472 34.19 -16.16 9.24
CA GLU A 472 33.65 -17.50 9.48
C GLU A 472 32.49 -17.53 10.49
N ASN A 473 31.98 -16.36 10.90
CA ASN A 473 30.91 -16.28 11.87
C ASN A 473 29.60 -16.84 11.27
N PRO A 474 28.99 -17.89 11.87
CA PRO A 474 27.81 -18.55 11.32
C PRO A 474 26.59 -17.64 11.14
N ALA A 475 26.49 -16.56 11.92
CA ALA A 475 25.42 -15.57 11.77
C ALA A 475 25.67 -14.64 10.58
N LEU A 476 26.92 -14.26 10.31
CA LEU A 476 27.29 -13.48 9.11
C LEU A 476 27.12 -14.34 7.84
N LEU A 477 27.53 -15.61 7.90
CA LEU A 477 27.35 -16.56 6.81
C LEU A 477 25.88 -16.97 6.62
N GLY A 478 25.09 -17.01 7.69
CA GLY A 478 23.64 -17.23 7.64
C GLY A 478 22.88 -16.00 7.12
N PHE A 479 23.36 -14.79 7.43
CA PHE A 479 22.85 -13.53 6.89
C PHE A 479 23.16 -13.35 5.40
N LEU A 480 24.36 -13.73 4.96
CA LEU A 480 24.76 -13.73 3.55
C LEU A 480 24.25 -14.95 2.78
N GLY A 481 23.87 -16.01 3.48
CA GLY A 481 23.46 -17.29 2.95
C GLY A 481 22.06 -17.68 3.40
N GLY A 482 21.05 -16.96 2.94
CA GLY A 482 19.67 -17.44 2.95
C GLY A 482 19.51 -18.62 1.98
N SER A 483 19.86 -19.83 2.44
CA SER A 483 19.53 -21.14 1.86
C SER A 483 19.25 -21.21 0.34
N ALA A 484 20.30 -21.14 -0.47
CA ALA A 484 20.54 -21.97 -1.66
C ALA A 484 22.02 -21.79 -2.09
N PRO A 485 22.74 -22.82 -2.56
CA PRO A 485 24.15 -22.69 -2.89
C PRO A 485 24.37 -21.93 -4.22
N ALA A 486 25.29 -20.98 -4.16
CA ALA A 486 26.16 -20.43 -5.22
C ALA A 486 25.54 -20.12 -6.60
N ALA A 487 25.28 -18.84 -6.86
CA ALA A 487 25.59 -18.19 -8.13
C ALA A 487 26.02 -16.74 -7.85
N GLY A 488 27.18 -16.34 -8.38
CA GLY A 488 27.92 -15.13 -8.02
C GLY A 488 27.16 -13.83 -8.26
N LEU A 489 27.31 -12.91 -7.31
CA LEU A 489 26.87 -11.52 -7.40
C LEU A 489 27.72 -10.79 -8.45
N SER A 490 27.10 -10.16 -9.46
CA SER A 490 27.80 -9.36 -10.48
C SER A 490 27.92 -7.91 -10.04
N LEU A 491 29.10 -7.32 -10.27
CA LEU A 491 29.43 -5.92 -9.95
C LEU A 491 28.69 -4.88 -10.82
N GLU A 492 27.91 -5.32 -11.82
CA GLU A 492 27.12 -4.42 -12.69
C GLU A 492 25.76 -4.02 -12.08
N ASP A 493 25.31 -4.67 -11.00
CA ASP A 493 24.15 -4.25 -10.19
C ASP A 493 24.37 -2.92 -9.44
N ALA A 494 25.59 -2.39 -9.50
CA ALA A 494 26.06 -1.24 -8.73
C ALA A 494 26.36 0.03 -9.57
N LEU A 495 25.96 0.11 -10.85
CA LEU A 495 26.08 1.36 -11.61
C LEU A 495 24.80 2.24 -11.55
N PRO A 496 24.96 3.58 -11.49
CA PRO A 496 24.02 4.45 -10.78
C PRO A 496 22.89 4.96 -11.67
N SER A 497 21.63 4.68 -11.30
CA SER A 497 20.47 5.37 -11.87
C SER A 497 20.47 6.84 -11.45
N THR A 498 20.86 7.74 -12.36
CA THR A 498 20.89 9.20 -12.21
C THR A 498 19.50 9.85 -12.35
N LEU A 499 18.47 9.27 -11.74
CA LEU A 499 17.13 9.86 -11.73
C LEU A 499 17.03 11.02 -10.74
N SER A 500 16.53 12.18 -11.19
CA SER A 500 16.26 13.33 -10.32
C SER A 500 14.92 13.19 -9.58
N ARG A 501 14.79 13.78 -8.38
CA ARG A 501 13.57 13.80 -7.56
C ARG A 501 12.31 14.25 -8.31
N LYS A 502 12.44 15.14 -9.31
CA LYS A 502 11.31 15.56 -10.15
C LYS A 502 10.77 14.43 -11.03
N THR A 503 11.66 13.56 -11.48
CA THR A 503 11.33 12.38 -12.27
C THR A 503 10.77 11.28 -11.36
N ALA A 504 11.37 11.05 -10.19
CA ALA A 504 10.86 10.10 -9.19
C ALA A 504 9.52 10.53 -8.55
N LEU A 505 9.27 11.83 -8.37
CA LEU A 505 7.97 12.36 -7.93
C LEU A 505 6.88 12.22 -9.00
N ASN A 506 7.21 12.17 -10.29
CA ASN A 506 6.25 11.80 -11.33
C ASN A 506 5.95 10.29 -11.35
N LEU A 507 6.83 9.46 -10.79
CA LEU A 507 6.62 8.02 -10.58
C LEU A 507 5.87 7.71 -9.27
N MET A 508 6.12 8.48 -8.21
CA MET A 508 5.56 8.25 -6.88
C MET A 508 4.33 9.11 -6.55
N SER A 509 4.01 10.15 -7.33
CA SER A 509 2.81 10.95 -7.06
C SER A 509 1.53 10.17 -7.24
N GLY A 510 1.51 9.02 -7.95
CA GLY A 510 0.23 8.36 -8.29
C GLY A 510 -0.80 9.34 -8.87
N GLU A 511 -0.30 10.48 -9.36
CA GLU A 511 -0.98 11.46 -10.16
C GLU A 511 -0.29 11.46 -11.55
N MET A 512 -0.05 10.27 -12.14
CA MET A 512 -0.99 9.99 -13.23
C MET A 512 -2.30 10.01 -12.50
N LYS A 513 -3.01 11.14 -12.61
CA LYS A 513 -4.38 11.20 -12.17
C LYS A 513 -4.93 9.87 -12.66
N ALA A 514 -5.25 8.96 -11.74
CA ALA A 514 -6.54 8.36 -11.85
C ALA A 514 -7.53 9.55 -11.70
N ALA A 515 -7.55 10.44 -12.70
CA ALA A 515 -8.81 10.70 -13.36
C ALA A 515 -9.38 9.30 -13.48
N CYS A 516 -10.59 9.11 -13.01
CA CYS A 516 -11.36 7.96 -13.37
C CYS A 516 -11.33 7.90 -14.91
N THR A 517 -10.27 7.34 -15.49
CA THR A 517 -10.08 7.07 -16.89
C THR A 517 -10.82 5.79 -17.00
N ALA A 518 -11.88 5.83 -17.78
CA ALA A 518 -12.64 4.66 -18.12
C ALA A 518 -11.63 3.52 -18.45
N PRO A 519 -11.84 2.31 -17.89
CA PRO A 519 -11.04 1.15 -18.24
C PRO A 519 -10.94 1.05 -19.76
N VAL A 520 -9.73 0.81 -20.27
CA VAL A 520 -9.48 0.73 -21.71
C VAL A 520 -9.96 -0.61 -22.23
N ALA A 521 -10.79 -0.58 -23.27
CA ALA A 521 -11.08 -1.73 -24.10
C ALA A 521 -10.18 -1.71 -25.34
N ALA A 522 -9.20 -2.61 -25.39
CA ALA A 522 -8.30 -2.77 -26.52
C ALA A 522 -8.57 -4.08 -27.28
N ALA A 523 -8.15 -4.14 -28.54
CA ALA A 523 -8.21 -5.37 -29.32
C ALA A 523 -7.13 -5.41 -30.39
N TYR A 524 -6.56 -6.59 -30.61
CA TYR A 524 -5.72 -6.83 -31.78
C TYR A 524 -6.60 -7.02 -33.02
N TYR A 525 -6.30 -6.25 -34.06
CA TYR A 525 -6.85 -6.39 -35.41
C TYR A 525 -5.73 -6.93 -36.32
N PRO A 526 -5.73 -8.23 -36.63
CA PRO A 526 -4.78 -8.78 -37.57
C PRO A 526 -5.05 -8.33 -39.01
N ASP A 527 -4.01 -8.17 -39.82
CA ASP A 527 -4.15 -7.74 -41.22
C ASP A 527 -4.90 -8.77 -42.08
N TRP A 528 -4.80 -10.05 -41.73
CA TRP A 528 -5.59 -11.15 -42.29
C TRP A 528 -7.06 -11.15 -41.86
N ALA A 529 -7.45 -10.39 -40.83
CA ALA A 529 -8.84 -10.29 -40.38
C ALA A 529 -9.76 -9.63 -41.40
N THR A 530 -9.21 -8.91 -42.38
CA THR A 530 -9.95 -8.19 -43.43
C THR A 530 -10.94 -9.08 -44.20
N GLY A 531 -10.65 -10.38 -44.33
CA GLY A 531 -11.55 -11.35 -44.96
C GLY A 531 -12.75 -11.76 -44.10
N THR A 532 -12.65 -11.60 -42.78
CA THR A 532 -13.69 -11.94 -41.80
C THR A 532 -14.50 -10.71 -41.41
N ILE A 533 -13.80 -9.62 -41.06
CA ILE A 533 -14.38 -8.32 -40.72
C ILE A 533 -13.51 -7.23 -41.35
N ALA A 534 -14.08 -6.45 -42.27
CA ALA A 534 -13.35 -5.35 -42.88
C ALA A 534 -13.21 -4.17 -41.90
N PRO A 535 -12.15 -3.34 -41.97
CA PRO A 535 -11.92 -2.28 -40.99
C PRO A 535 -13.09 -1.29 -40.87
N GLN A 536 -13.74 -0.97 -42.00
CA GLN A 536 -14.88 -0.04 -42.04
C GLN A 536 -16.19 -0.59 -41.44
N ASP A 537 -16.28 -1.91 -41.25
CA ASP A 537 -17.47 -2.56 -40.69
C ASP A 537 -17.34 -2.77 -39.16
N LEU A 538 -16.22 -2.37 -38.55
CA LEU A 538 -16.01 -2.40 -37.11
C LEU A 538 -16.94 -1.41 -36.39
N ASP A 539 -17.49 -1.85 -35.26
CA ASP A 539 -18.17 -0.96 -34.31
C ASP A 539 -17.12 -0.29 -33.40
N PHE A 540 -16.59 0.85 -33.85
CA PHE A 540 -15.57 1.62 -33.13
C PHE A 540 -16.01 2.10 -31.75
N SER A 541 -17.33 2.14 -31.45
CA SER A 541 -17.83 2.51 -30.12
C SER A 541 -17.43 1.50 -29.02
N LYS A 542 -16.93 0.32 -29.40
CA LYS A 542 -16.53 -0.77 -28.50
C LYS A 542 -15.07 -0.71 -28.08
N PHE A 543 -14.24 0.09 -28.76
CA PHE A 543 -12.80 0.05 -28.60
C PHE A 543 -12.21 1.43 -28.37
N ASP A 544 -11.37 1.55 -27.35
CA ASP A 544 -10.53 2.73 -27.11
C ASP A 544 -9.22 2.66 -27.91
N ILE A 545 -8.71 1.44 -28.11
CA ILE A 545 -7.44 1.15 -28.78
C ILE A 545 -7.59 -0.07 -29.70
N LEU A 546 -7.14 0.05 -30.94
CA LEU A 546 -6.96 -1.07 -31.86
C LEU A 546 -5.46 -1.24 -32.14
N LEU A 547 -4.95 -2.43 -31.85
CA LEU A 547 -3.56 -2.86 -32.07
C LEU A 547 -3.51 -3.56 -33.44
N PHE A 548 -3.00 -2.88 -34.45
CA PHE A 548 -2.89 -3.45 -35.79
C PHE A 548 -1.73 -4.44 -35.84
N ALA A 549 -2.04 -5.70 -36.09
CA ALA A 549 -1.11 -6.82 -36.16
C ALA A 549 -0.91 -7.26 -37.62
N PHE A 550 0.28 -7.35 -38.19
CA PHE A 550 1.55 -6.87 -37.69
C PHE A 550 2.37 -6.20 -38.79
N ALA A 551 3.33 -5.38 -38.39
CA ALA A 551 4.56 -5.21 -39.16
C ALA A 551 5.67 -6.05 -38.52
N THR A 552 6.70 -6.44 -39.26
CA THR A 552 7.83 -7.22 -38.69
C THR A 552 9.16 -6.50 -38.89
N PRO A 553 10.08 -6.47 -37.89
CA PRO A 553 11.39 -5.89 -38.07
C PRO A 553 12.22 -6.71 -39.07
N ASN A 554 13.11 -6.06 -39.81
CA ASN A 554 13.99 -6.73 -40.78
C ASN A 554 15.48 -6.45 -40.55
N SER A 555 16.34 -7.17 -41.27
CA SER A 555 17.80 -7.06 -41.14
C SER A 555 18.39 -5.69 -41.47
N SER A 556 17.62 -4.81 -42.11
CA SER A 556 18.02 -3.45 -42.48
C SER A 556 17.50 -2.40 -41.50
N ASN A 557 17.06 -2.81 -40.30
CA ASN A 557 16.46 -1.95 -39.29
C ASN A 557 15.13 -1.29 -39.76
N GLY A 558 14.49 -1.88 -40.78
CA GLY A 558 13.22 -1.45 -41.36
C GLY A 558 12.05 -2.33 -40.91
N LEU A 559 10.89 -2.14 -41.56
CA LEU A 559 9.69 -2.95 -41.36
C LEU A 559 9.31 -3.68 -42.65
N ASP A 560 9.07 -4.97 -42.55
CA ASP A 560 8.42 -5.80 -43.58
C ASP A 560 6.92 -5.89 -43.31
N TRP A 561 6.15 -5.98 -44.39
CA TRP A 561 4.69 -5.96 -44.38
C TRP A 561 4.15 -7.04 -45.29
N ASP A 562 3.07 -7.69 -44.86
CA ASP A 562 2.35 -8.62 -45.71
C ASP A 562 1.60 -7.89 -46.83
N SER A 563 1.25 -8.65 -47.87
CA SER A 563 0.60 -8.09 -49.04
C SER A 563 -0.75 -7.46 -48.67
N GLY A 564 -0.88 -6.16 -48.90
CA GLY A 564 -2.10 -5.40 -48.59
C GLY A 564 -2.18 -4.86 -47.15
N ALA A 565 -1.29 -5.28 -46.24
CA ALA A 565 -1.32 -4.88 -44.83
C ALA A 565 -1.30 -3.35 -44.64
N THR A 566 -0.46 -2.64 -45.40
CA THR A 566 -0.36 -1.17 -45.32
C THR A 566 -1.64 -0.47 -45.81
N SER A 567 -2.32 -1.02 -46.82
CA SER A 567 -3.61 -0.49 -47.28
C SER A 567 -4.73 -0.77 -46.27
N THR A 568 -4.71 -1.93 -45.63
CA THR A 568 -5.62 -2.26 -44.52
C THR A 568 -5.39 -1.33 -43.34
N LEU A 569 -4.15 -1.10 -42.95
CA LEU A 569 -3.77 -0.16 -41.88
C LEU A 569 -4.28 1.25 -42.15
N GLN A 570 -4.06 1.77 -43.36
CA GLN A 570 -4.56 3.10 -43.75
C GLN A 570 -6.09 3.18 -43.70
N THR A 571 -6.77 2.12 -44.12
CA THR A 571 -8.24 2.02 -44.05
C THR A 571 -8.71 1.98 -42.60
N LEU A 572 -8.04 1.21 -41.74
CA LEU A 572 -8.35 1.11 -40.32
C LEU A 572 -8.18 2.45 -39.61
N VAL A 573 -7.02 3.09 -39.76
CA VAL A 573 -6.73 4.42 -39.19
C VAL A 573 -7.78 5.44 -39.64
N SER A 574 -8.03 5.50 -40.95
CA SER A 574 -9.01 6.44 -41.51
C SER A 574 -10.43 6.16 -40.98
N SER A 575 -10.83 4.89 -40.86
CA SER A 575 -12.15 4.53 -40.37
C SER A 575 -12.31 4.85 -38.88
N ALA A 576 -11.31 4.51 -38.07
CA ALA A 576 -11.29 4.80 -36.63
C ALA A 576 -11.34 6.30 -36.34
N HIS A 577 -10.48 7.08 -36.99
CA HIS A 577 -10.40 8.53 -36.78
C HIS A 577 -11.65 9.28 -37.27
N ASN A 578 -12.31 8.78 -38.33
CA ASN A 578 -13.55 9.37 -38.85
C ASN A 578 -14.83 8.85 -38.18
N SER A 579 -14.73 7.84 -37.31
CA SER A 579 -15.89 7.23 -36.64
C SER A 579 -16.60 8.17 -35.65
N GLY A 580 -15.89 9.18 -35.14
CA GLY A 580 -16.39 10.08 -34.09
C GLY A 580 -16.37 9.48 -32.68
N HIS A 581 -15.86 8.26 -32.49
CA HIS A 581 -15.79 7.57 -31.20
C HIS A 581 -14.46 7.74 -30.46
N GLY A 582 -13.43 8.29 -31.12
CA GLY A 582 -12.14 8.54 -30.49
C GLY A 582 -11.23 7.31 -30.36
N THR A 583 -11.54 6.21 -31.05
CA THR A 583 -10.71 5.00 -31.10
C THR A 583 -9.33 5.31 -31.68
N ARG A 584 -8.30 4.92 -30.94
CA ARG A 584 -6.89 5.10 -31.31
C ARG A 584 -6.34 3.86 -32.01
N VAL A 585 -5.49 4.05 -33.01
CA VAL A 585 -4.87 2.93 -33.75
C VAL A 585 -3.37 2.91 -33.52
N VAL A 586 -2.88 1.79 -33.00
CA VAL A 586 -1.48 1.55 -32.62
C VAL A 586 -0.93 0.44 -33.52
N LEU A 587 0.25 0.63 -34.11
CA LEU A 587 0.89 -0.42 -34.89
C LEU A 587 1.62 -1.38 -33.97
N SER A 588 1.25 -2.65 -33.98
CA SER A 588 2.01 -3.72 -33.33
C SER A 588 3.07 -4.25 -34.28
N ILE A 589 4.31 -4.25 -33.80
CA ILE A 589 5.49 -4.72 -34.53
C ILE A 589 5.94 -6.01 -33.87
N GLY A 590 6.09 -7.09 -34.64
CA GLY A 590 6.59 -8.37 -34.14
C GLY A 590 5.59 -9.52 -34.24
N GLY A 591 5.22 -10.07 -33.09
CA GLY A 591 4.43 -11.30 -32.92
C GLY A 591 5.30 -12.57 -32.95
N TRP A 592 4.67 -13.72 -32.65
CA TRP A 592 5.32 -15.03 -32.53
C TRP A 592 6.26 -15.38 -33.68
N GLY A 593 5.78 -15.25 -34.92
CA GLY A 593 6.59 -15.51 -36.12
C GLY A 593 7.47 -14.33 -36.58
N GLY A 594 7.21 -13.11 -36.07
CA GLY A 594 7.85 -11.87 -36.53
C GLY A 594 9.03 -11.40 -35.68
N SER A 595 9.31 -12.08 -34.56
CA SER A 595 10.27 -11.59 -33.56
C SER A 595 11.75 -11.81 -33.88
N LYS A 596 12.07 -12.43 -35.02
CA LYS A 596 13.43 -12.87 -35.40
C LYS A 596 14.50 -11.77 -35.34
N TRP A 597 14.19 -10.54 -35.73
CA TRP A 597 15.18 -9.48 -35.88
C TRP A 597 15.28 -8.53 -34.67
N PHE A 598 14.49 -8.72 -33.61
CA PHE A 598 14.46 -7.79 -32.48
C PHE A 598 15.80 -7.63 -31.78
N SER A 599 16.48 -8.73 -31.43
CA SER A 599 17.80 -8.66 -30.78
C SER A 599 18.81 -7.85 -31.61
N GLN A 600 18.73 -7.92 -32.95
CA GLN A 600 19.58 -7.12 -33.84
C GLN A 600 19.16 -5.64 -33.87
N VAL A 601 17.87 -5.34 -34.08
CA VAL A 601 17.43 -3.95 -34.29
C VAL A 601 17.42 -3.15 -32.98
N MET A 602 17.31 -3.82 -31.84
CA MET A 602 17.30 -3.21 -30.51
C MET A 602 18.71 -2.93 -29.97
N ASN A 603 19.75 -3.57 -30.51
CA ASN A 603 21.11 -3.41 -30.02
C ASN A 603 21.62 -1.97 -30.12
N SER A 604 22.65 -1.64 -29.33
CA SER A 604 23.23 -0.29 -29.24
C SER A 604 23.65 0.36 -30.57
N SER A 605 23.99 -0.45 -31.59
CA SER A 605 24.42 0.05 -32.89
C SER A 605 23.25 0.37 -33.83
N ASN A 606 22.11 -0.32 -33.68
CA ASN A 606 20.96 -0.24 -34.60
C ASN A 606 19.75 0.49 -34.00
N ASN A 607 19.68 0.59 -32.67
CA ASN A 607 18.55 1.13 -31.92
C ASN A 607 18.05 2.47 -32.48
N ALA A 608 18.96 3.43 -32.71
CA ALA A 608 18.61 4.76 -33.21
C ALA A 608 17.95 4.72 -34.60
N ALA A 609 18.41 3.82 -35.48
CA ALA A 609 17.82 3.65 -36.80
C ALA A 609 16.41 3.05 -36.70
N PHE A 610 16.23 2.05 -35.83
CA PHE A 610 14.94 1.41 -35.63
C PHE A 610 13.93 2.32 -34.93
N VAL A 611 14.36 3.17 -33.99
CA VAL A 611 13.53 4.25 -33.41
C VAL A 611 13.03 5.17 -34.51
N GLN A 612 13.90 5.58 -35.44
CA GLN A 612 13.50 6.44 -36.56
C GLN A 612 12.53 5.71 -37.51
N THR A 613 12.71 4.41 -37.75
CA THR A 613 11.75 3.59 -38.49
C THR A 613 10.36 3.62 -37.84
N CYS A 614 10.29 3.48 -36.52
CA CYS A 614 9.02 3.56 -35.76
C CYS A 614 8.39 4.95 -35.86
N VAL A 615 9.17 6.02 -35.69
CA VAL A 615 8.71 7.41 -35.85
C VAL A 615 8.17 7.66 -37.26
N ASN A 616 8.87 7.15 -38.29
CA ASN A 616 8.44 7.26 -39.67
C ASN A 616 7.12 6.52 -39.92
N ALA A 617 6.93 5.33 -39.35
CA ALA A 617 5.67 4.61 -39.45
C ALA A 617 4.52 5.41 -38.81
N VAL A 618 4.73 5.95 -37.60
CA VAL A 618 3.74 6.81 -36.92
C VAL A 618 3.32 7.99 -37.79
N ASN A 619 4.29 8.69 -38.38
CA ASN A 619 4.02 9.86 -39.22
C ASN A 619 3.38 9.50 -40.57
N THR A 620 3.82 8.40 -41.19
CA THR A 620 3.36 7.98 -42.53
C THR A 620 1.91 7.51 -42.50
N TYR A 621 1.54 6.75 -41.46
CA TYR A 621 0.22 6.15 -41.35
C TYR A 621 -0.70 6.88 -40.38
N ASN A 622 -0.27 8.03 -39.83
CA ASN A 622 -1.02 8.80 -38.84
C ASN A 622 -1.42 7.96 -37.61
N LEU A 623 -0.49 7.16 -37.08
CA LEU A 623 -0.77 6.25 -35.97
C LEU A 623 -0.81 7.01 -34.64
N ASP A 624 -1.52 6.44 -33.68
CA ASP A 624 -1.59 6.94 -32.31
C ASP A 624 -0.49 6.36 -31.41
N GLY A 625 0.28 5.38 -31.90
CA GLY A 625 1.37 4.79 -31.14
C GLY A 625 2.07 3.61 -31.82
N ILE A 626 2.99 3.00 -31.07
CA ILE A 626 3.71 1.77 -31.41
C ILE A 626 3.56 0.76 -30.27
N ASP A 627 3.28 -0.48 -30.63
CA ASP A 627 3.29 -1.64 -29.75
C ASP A 627 4.44 -2.57 -30.16
N ILE A 628 5.26 -3.02 -29.20
CA ILE A 628 6.36 -3.95 -29.43
C ILE A 628 5.96 -5.33 -28.92
N ASP A 629 5.72 -6.23 -29.85
CA ASP A 629 5.39 -7.62 -29.56
C ASP A 629 6.62 -8.49 -29.84
N TRP A 630 7.60 -8.43 -28.92
CA TRP A 630 8.82 -9.23 -28.99
C TRP A 630 8.70 -10.48 -28.14
N GLU A 631 8.71 -11.63 -28.80
CA GLU A 631 8.55 -12.95 -28.20
C GLU A 631 9.83 -13.83 -28.33
N TYR A 632 10.79 -13.79 -27.41
CA TYR A 632 10.86 -12.92 -26.22
C TYR A 632 12.28 -12.37 -26.04
N PRO A 633 12.46 -11.19 -25.41
CA PRO A 633 13.79 -10.73 -25.03
C PRO A 633 14.45 -11.74 -24.08
N ASN A 634 15.74 -12.00 -24.27
CA ASN A 634 16.55 -12.94 -23.50
C ASN A 634 16.12 -14.42 -23.60
N GLU A 635 15.13 -14.75 -24.43
CA GLU A 635 14.59 -16.09 -24.55
C GLU A 635 14.31 -16.48 -26.01
N PRO A 636 14.40 -17.78 -26.36
CA PRO A 636 14.28 -18.19 -27.74
C PRO A 636 12.87 -18.05 -28.33
N GLY A 637 11.79 -18.03 -27.52
CA GLY A 637 10.41 -18.01 -28.03
C GLY A 637 10.19 -19.04 -29.15
N ALA A 638 9.79 -18.59 -30.34
CA ALA A 638 9.63 -19.40 -31.55
C ALA A 638 10.94 -19.93 -32.20
N GLY A 639 12.08 -19.90 -31.50
CA GLY A 639 13.40 -20.20 -32.04
C GLY A 639 14.15 -18.96 -32.58
N ASN A 640 13.81 -17.78 -32.07
CA ASN A 640 14.39 -16.50 -32.41
C ASN A 640 15.82 -16.34 -31.88
N PRO A 641 16.70 -15.61 -32.60
CA PRO A 641 17.96 -15.14 -32.03
C PRO A 641 17.71 -14.23 -30.82
N TYR A 642 18.47 -14.47 -29.75
CA TYR A 642 18.43 -13.67 -28.53
C TYR A 642 19.83 -13.44 -27.97
N SER A 643 19.97 -12.45 -27.12
CA SER A 643 21.18 -12.09 -26.38
C SER A 643 20.85 -11.87 -24.90
N ALA A 644 21.84 -12.01 -24.03
CA ALA A 644 21.71 -11.66 -22.61
C ALA A 644 21.45 -10.14 -22.41
N ASP A 645 21.81 -9.32 -23.39
CA ASP A 645 21.65 -7.86 -23.36
C ASP A 645 20.27 -7.39 -23.85
N ASP A 646 19.40 -8.30 -24.31
CA ASP A 646 18.16 -7.95 -25.01
C ASP A 646 17.21 -7.10 -24.14
N ALA A 647 17.04 -7.45 -22.87
CA ALA A 647 16.26 -6.65 -21.92
C ALA A 647 16.85 -5.22 -21.76
N ALA A 648 18.15 -5.09 -21.53
CA ALA A 648 18.80 -3.78 -21.39
C ALA A 648 18.68 -2.93 -22.67
N ASN A 649 18.82 -3.57 -23.82
CA ASN A 649 18.65 -2.97 -25.14
C ASN A 649 17.20 -2.52 -25.37
N LEU A 650 16.22 -3.31 -24.94
CA LEU A 650 14.80 -2.99 -25.03
C LEU A 650 14.43 -1.77 -24.18
N LEU A 651 14.96 -1.65 -22.95
CA LEU A 651 14.77 -0.45 -22.14
C LEU A 651 15.36 0.80 -22.81
N THR A 652 16.55 0.66 -23.39
CA THR A 652 17.22 1.73 -24.14
C THR A 652 16.39 2.16 -25.36
N PHE A 653 15.80 1.19 -26.06
CA PHE A 653 14.87 1.44 -27.15
C PHE A 653 13.65 2.22 -26.68
N PHE A 654 12.93 1.77 -25.65
CA PHE A 654 11.74 2.47 -25.17
C PHE A 654 12.04 3.88 -24.69
N THR A 655 13.18 4.09 -24.03
CA THR A 655 13.64 5.43 -23.61
C THR A 655 13.84 6.35 -24.83
N SER A 656 14.51 5.84 -25.87
CA SER A 656 14.78 6.60 -27.10
C SER A 656 13.49 6.85 -27.90
N LEU A 657 12.61 5.85 -27.99
CA LEU A 657 11.33 5.94 -28.67
C LEU A 657 10.39 6.94 -27.98
N ARG A 658 10.30 6.91 -26.64
CA ARG A 658 9.53 7.87 -25.85
C ARG A 658 10.03 9.29 -26.04
N SER A 659 11.35 9.49 -26.05
CA SER A 659 11.96 10.79 -26.34
C SER A 659 11.57 11.31 -27.73
N ALA A 660 11.54 10.42 -28.74
CA ALA A 660 11.26 10.79 -30.13
C ALA A 660 9.76 11.02 -30.42
N LEU A 661 8.87 10.21 -29.84
CA LEU A 661 7.41 10.30 -30.07
C LEU A 661 6.70 11.28 -29.12
N GLY A 662 7.33 11.61 -27.99
CA GLY A 662 6.74 12.44 -26.93
C GLY A 662 5.70 11.70 -26.08
N SER A 663 5.06 12.43 -25.17
CA SER A 663 4.09 11.86 -24.21
C SER A 663 2.70 11.59 -24.78
N GLY A 664 2.38 12.13 -25.97
CA GLY A 664 1.05 12.04 -26.57
C GLY A 664 0.78 10.75 -27.35
N LYS A 665 1.81 9.95 -27.66
CA LYS A 665 1.68 8.68 -28.38
C LYS A 665 1.69 7.49 -27.43
N ILE A 666 0.93 6.46 -27.77
CA ILE A 666 0.94 5.18 -27.03
C ILE A 666 2.24 4.45 -27.34
N ILE A 667 2.92 3.97 -26.29
CA ILE A 667 3.99 2.99 -26.42
C ILE A 667 3.55 1.79 -25.60
N SER A 668 3.36 0.63 -26.21
CA SER A 668 3.01 -0.58 -25.47
C SER A 668 3.89 -1.75 -25.85
N ALA A 669 3.76 -2.84 -25.09
CA ALA A 669 4.36 -4.11 -25.45
C ALA A 669 3.44 -5.26 -25.06
N ALA A 670 3.42 -6.30 -25.86
CA ALA A 670 2.91 -7.61 -25.45
C ALA A 670 3.94 -8.28 -24.54
N VAL A 671 3.50 -8.79 -23.39
CA VAL A 671 4.37 -9.35 -22.36
C VAL A 671 3.82 -10.65 -21.78
N THR A 672 4.69 -11.51 -21.25
CA THR A 672 4.28 -12.78 -20.64
C THR A 672 3.67 -12.57 -19.24
N ASP A 673 3.21 -13.67 -18.61
CA ASP A 673 2.78 -13.65 -17.21
C ASP A 673 3.89 -13.20 -16.23
N LEU A 674 5.15 -13.29 -16.64
CA LEU A 674 6.32 -12.91 -15.84
C LEU A 674 6.91 -11.59 -16.36
N PRO A 675 7.52 -10.77 -15.48
CA PRO A 675 8.35 -9.66 -15.92
C PRO A 675 9.42 -10.10 -16.92
N PHE A 676 9.90 -9.18 -17.78
CA PHE A 676 10.94 -9.45 -18.77
C PHE A 676 12.11 -10.24 -18.17
N THR A 677 12.67 -11.16 -18.93
CA THR A 677 13.77 -12.02 -18.48
C THR A 677 15.10 -11.27 -18.54
N GLY A 678 15.83 -11.28 -17.43
CA GLY A 678 17.15 -10.67 -17.29
C GLY A 678 18.26 -11.51 -17.92
N SER A 679 19.47 -10.96 -17.93
CA SER A 679 20.68 -11.63 -18.47
C SER A 679 21.03 -12.92 -17.73
N ASP A 680 20.52 -13.10 -16.51
CA ASP A 680 20.68 -14.29 -15.68
C ASP A 680 19.63 -15.38 -15.97
N GLY A 681 18.75 -15.16 -16.95
CA GLY A 681 17.68 -16.08 -17.33
C GLY A 681 16.52 -16.11 -16.31
N LYS A 682 16.42 -15.12 -15.42
CA LYS A 682 15.32 -14.99 -14.45
C LYS A 682 14.47 -13.76 -14.75
N PRO A 683 13.19 -13.74 -14.35
CA PRO A 683 12.36 -12.54 -14.45
C PRO A 683 12.96 -11.36 -13.68
N LEU A 684 12.94 -10.17 -14.28
CA LEU A 684 13.41 -8.94 -13.66
C LEU A 684 12.57 -8.61 -12.41
N SER A 685 13.25 -8.39 -11.30
CA SER A 685 12.61 -7.98 -10.04
C SER A 685 12.23 -6.50 -9.98
N ASN A 686 12.70 -5.70 -10.95
CA ASN A 686 12.38 -4.29 -11.08
C ASN A 686 12.27 -3.87 -12.56
N VAL A 687 11.06 -3.54 -12.99
CA VAL A 687 10.72 -3.06 -14.34
C VAL A 687 10.21 -1.62 -14.33
N SER A 688 10.34 -0.89 -13.22
CA SER A 688 9.86 0.49 -13.10
C SER A 688 10.44 1.45 -14.14
N ALA A 689 11.66 1.18 -14.63
CA ALA A 689 12.26 1.95 -15.71
C ALA A 689 11.51 1.78 -17.05
N TYR A 690 10.97 0.58 -17.33
CA TYR A 690 10.13 0.33 -18.51
C TYR A 690 8.80 1.07 -18.38
N ALA A 691 8.17 1.00 -17.21
CA ALA A 691 6.91 1.69 -16.92
C ALA A 691 6.97 3.23 -17.09
N GLN A 692 8.16 3.83 -16.95
CA GLN A 692 8.35 5.27 -17.22
C GLN A 692 8.23 5.61 -18.70
N GLN A 693 8.57 4.66 -19.57
CA GLN A 693 8.65 4.89 -21.01
C GLN A 693 7.41 4.35 -21.73
N MET A 694 6.76 3.33 -21.16
CA MET A 694 5.59 2.69 -21.72
C MET A 694 4.28 3.32 -21.22
N THR A 695 3.25 3.27 -22.05
CA THR A 695 1.88 3.62 -21.74
C THR A 695 1.12 2.41 -21.21
N TYR A 696 1.28 1.25 -21.84
CA TYR A 696 0.64 -0.01 -21.41
C TYR A 696 1.59 -1.21 -21.55
N ALA A 697 1.45 -2.20 -20.69
CA ALA A 697 1.95 -3.55 -20.91
C ALA A 697 0.75 -4.50 -21.03
N ASN A 698 0.68 -5.22 -22.15
CA ASN A 698 -0.41 -6.10 -22.52
C ASN A 698 -0.04 -7.51 -22.05
N ILE A 699 -0.50 -7.91 -20.86
CA ILE A 699 -0.19 -9.22 -20.27
C ILE A 699 -0.95 -10.30 -21.02
N MET A 700 -0.22 -11.14 -21.74
CA MET A 700 -0.72 -12.29 -22.49
C MET A 700 -1.01 -13.47 -21.56
N ASN A 701 -1.96 -13.31 -20.64
CA ASN A 701 -2.43 -14.38 -19.76
C ASN A 701 -3.30 -15.37 -20.55
N TYR A 702 -2.68 -16.09 -21.47
CA TYR A 702 -3.23 -17.16 -22.29
C TYR A 702 -2.06 -17.99 -22.82
N ASP A 703 -2.35 -19.14 -23.45
CA ASP A 703 -1.35 -20.14 -23.81
C ASP A 703 -0.61 -20.76 -22.61
N VAL A 704 -1.19 -20.68 -21.40
CA VAL A 704 -0.64 -21.29 -20.18
C VAL A 704 -0.60 -22.81 -20.31
N ASN A 705 -1.64 -23.39 -20.93
CA ASN A 705 -1.67 -24.79 -21.34
C ASN A 705 -2.05 -24.89 -22.81
N GLY A 706 -1.18 -25.50 -23.61
CA GLY A 706 -1.49 -25.89 -24.98
C GLY A 706 -2.30 -27.19 -25.07
N ALA A 707 -2.52 -27.65 -26.30
CA ALA A 707 -3.16 -28.93 -26.56
C ALA A 707 -2.34 -30.10 -25.98
N SER A 708 -3.01 -31.06 -25.35
CA SER A 708 -2.36 -32.18 -24.65
C SER A 708 -3.10 -33.49 -24.85
N THR A 709 -2.38 -34.56 -25.18
CA THR A 709 -2.97 -35.90 -25.36
C THR A 709 -3.21 -36.64 -24.05
N SER A 710 -2.61 -36.19 -22.94
CA SER A 710 -2.67 -36.88 -21.64
C SER A 710 -3.23 -36.03 -20.51
N SER A 711 -3.00 -34.71 -20.54
CA SER A 711 -3.30 -33.81 -19.43
C SER A 711 -3.72 -32.42 -19.94
N PRO A 712 -4.90 -32.28 -20.58
CA PRO A 712 -5.42 -30.97 -20.97
C PRO A 712 -5.59 -30.07 -19.75
N GLY A 713 -5.15 -28.81 -19.84
CA GLY A 713 -5.28 -27.79 -18.80
C GLY A 713 -5.96 -26.52 -19.31
N PRO A 714 -6.34 -25.59 -18.42
CA PRO A 714 -6.98 -24.33 -18.83
C PRO A 714 -6.03 -23.47 -19.67
N ASN A 715 -6.52 -22.91 -20.78
CA ASN A 715 -5.74 -22.04 -21.66
C ASN A 715 -5.27 -20.76 -20.94
N ALA A 716 -6.20 -20.12 -20.21
CA ALA A 716 -5.98 -18.82 -19.58
C ALA A 716 -6.64 -18.78 -18.20
N PRO A 717 -6.00 -19.35 -17.16
CA PRO A 717 -6.56 -19.40 -15.82
C PRO A 717 -6.58 -18.01 -15.14
N LEU A 718 -7.71 -17.64 -14.53
CA LEU A 718 -7.84 -16.39 -13.77
C LEU A 718 -7.01 -16.44 -12.47
N GLY A 719 -6.99 -17.57 -11.78
CA GLY A 719 -6.24 -17.75 -10.52
C GLY A 719 -5.84 -19.19 -10.22
N ASN A 720 -5.31 -19.43 -9.02
CA ASN A 720 -4.99 -20.75 -8.46
C ASN A 720 -5.68 -20.92 -7.09
N PHE A 721 -7.00 -20.78 -7.06
CA PHE A 721 -7.83 -20.70 -5.85
C PHE A 721 -7.80 -21.95 -4.97
N CYS A 722 -7.46 -23.11 -5.54
CA CYS A 722 -7.28 -24.36 -4.79
C CYS A 722 -5.84 -24.63 -4.36
N ASN A 723 -4.89 -23.76 -4.72
CA ASN A 723 -3.48 -23.84 -4.36
C ASN A 723 -2.85 -25.23 -4.62
N ASN A 724 -3.20 -25.83 -5.75
CA ASN A 724 -2.79 -27.19 -6.11
C ASN A 724 -2.16 -27.28 -7.51
N SER A 725 -2.03 -26.16 -8.22
CA SER A 725 -1.35 -26.11 -9.50
C SER A 725 0.16 -25.99 -9.38
N PRO A 726 0.94 -26.84 -10.09
CA PRO A 726 2.37 -26.63 -10.25
C PRO A 726 2.68 -25.44 -11.18
N LEU A 727 1.67 -24.90 -11.88
CA LEU A 727 1.74 -23.71 -12.71
C LEU A 727 1.18 -22.48 -11.99
N SER A 728 1.32 -22.43 -10.65
CA SER A 728 0.74 -21.38 -9.80
C SER A 728 1.16 -19.96 -10.15
N GLN A 729 2.29 -19.77 -10.86
CA GLN A 729 2.79 -18.48 -11.31
C GLN A 729 2.20 -17.99 -12.65
N TYR A 730 1.43 -18.83 -13.35
CA TYR A 730 0.90 -18.57 -14.69
C TYR A 730 -0.64 -18.46 -14.65
N SER A 731 -1.13 -17.45 -13.93
CA SER A 731 -2.55 -17.08 -13.86
C SER A 731 -2.68 -15.56 -13.87
N ALA A 732 -3.83 -15.00 -14.25
CA ALA A 732 -4.00 -13.56 -14.28
C ALA A 732 -3.69 -12.90 -12.92
N GLU A 733 -4.11 -13.50 -11.81
CA GLU A 733 -3.81 -13.01 -10.46
C GLU A 733 -2.31 -13.03 -10.15
N ALA A 734 -1.64 -14.13 -10.50
CA ALA A 734 -0.20 -14.26 -10.30
C ALA A 734 0.58 -13.29 -11.20
N ALA A 735 0.19 -13.15 -12.47
CA ALA A 735 0.83 -12.24 -13.42
C ALA A 735 0.71 -10.78 -12.96
N PHE A 736 -0.50 -10.35 -12.58
CA PHE A 736 -0.72 -9.02 -12.02
C PHE A 736 0.14 -8.78 -10.77
N SER A 737 0.16 -9.74 -9.83
CA SER A 737 0.98 -9.65 -8.61
C SER A 737 2.47 -9.55 -8.92
N GLN A 738 2.97 -10.31 -9.89
CA GLN A 738 4.39 -10.32 -10.25
C GLN A 738 4.83 -9.02 -10.95
N TRP A 739 4.05 -8.53 -11.91
CA TRP A 739 4.35 -7.27 -12.60
C TRP A 739 4.25 -6.05 -11.67
N THR A 740 3.25 -6.01 -10.79
CA THR A 740 3.11 -4.93 -9.81
C THR A 740 4.18 -4.98 -8.73
N LYS A 741 4.56 -6.18 -8.25
CA LYS A 741 5.69 -6.37 -7.32
C LYS A 741 7.02 -5.96 -7.96
N ALA A 742 7.18 -6.15 -9.26
CA ALA A 742 8.33 -5.67 -10.02
C ALA A 742 8.27 -4.16 -10.33
N GLY A 743 7.25 -3.44 -9.88
CA GLY A 743 7.17 -1.97 -9.97
C GLY A 743 6.51 -1.43 -11.24
N PHE A 744 5.77 -2.24 -11.99
CA PHE A 744 4.91 -1.78 -13.08
C PHE A 744 3.55 -1.30 -12.51
N PRO A 745 3.07 -0.07 -12.80
CA PRO A 745 1.81 0.43 -12.25
C PRO A 745 0.58 -0.35 -12.71
N ALA A 746 -0.32 -0.70 -11.80
CA ALA A 746 -1.56 -1.43 -12.11
C ALA A 746 -2.36 -0.79 -13.26
N GLY A 747 -2.57 0.53 -13.22
CA GLY A 747 -3.30 1.27 -14.26
C GLY A 747 -2.64 1.30 -15.65
N GLN A 748 -1.42 0.77 -15.80
CA GLN A 748 -0.73 0.58 -17.08
C GLN A 748 -0.71 -0.89 -17.53
N LEU A 749 -1.27 -1.82 -16.76
CA LEU A 749 -1.37 -3.23 -17.15
C LEU A 749 -2.72 -3.46 -17.82
N LEU A 750 -2.72 -4.07 -19.02
CA LEU A 750 -3.94 -4.55 -19.68
C LEU A 750 -3.97 -6.07 -19.61
N LEU A 751 -5.10 -6.64 -19.18
CA LEU A 751 -5.27 -8.09 -19.09
C LEU A 751 -5.71 -8.68 -20.43
N GLY A 752 -5.02 -9.75 -20.86
CA GLY A 752 -5.34 -10.49 -22.08
C GLY A 752 -6.61 -11.34 -21.96
N LEU A 753 -7.46 -11.22 -22.96
CA LEU A 753 -8.73 -11.94 -23.11
C LEU A 753 -8.67 -12.76 -24.41
N PRO A 754 -8.33 -14.06 -24.36
CA PRO A 754 -8.21 -14.87 -25.57
C PRO A 754 -9.60 -15.21 -26.14
N LEU A 755 -9.76 -15.09 -27.46
CA LEU A 755 -10.97 -15.48 -28.20
C LEU A 755 -10.81 -16.85 -28.88
N TYR A 756 -9.92 -17.68 -28.34
CA TYR A 756 -9.59 -19.01 -28.84
C TYR A 756 -9.30 -19.98 -27.70
N GLY A 757 -9.14 -21.24 -28.08
CA GLY A 757 -8.83 -22.34 -27.20
C GLY A 757 -7.88 -23.35 -27.82
N TYR A 758 -7.74 -24.51 -27.17
CA TYR A 758 -6.97 -25.65 -27.69
C TYR A 758 -7.81 -26.91 -27.77
N ALA A 759 -7.75 -27.59 -28.92
CA ALA A 759 -8.36 -28.90 -29.09
C ALA A 759 -7.32 -30.02 -28.88
N SER A 760 -7.65 -30.94 -28.00
CA SER A 760 -6.80 -32.01 -27.49
C SER A 760 -7.39 -33.37 -27.86
N GLN A 761 -6.55 -34.27 -28.38
CA GLN A 761 -6.92 -35.67 -28.55
C GLN A 761 -6.86 -36.38 -27.20
N SER A 762 -7.94 -36.31 -26.43
CA SER A 762 -8.00 -36.84 -25.08
C SER A 762 -9.41 -37.33 -24.75
N SER A 763 -9.49 -38.36 -23.91
CA SER A 763 -10.75 -38.80 -23.29
C SER A 763 -10.93 -38.24 -21.87
N ALA A 764 -10.12 -37.26 -21.48
CA ALA A 764 -10.21 -36.64 -20.17
C ALA A 764 -11.57 -35.96 -19.99
N THR A 765 -12.19 -36.17 -18.84
CA THR A 765 -13.46 -35.55 -18.46
C THR A 765 -13.25 -34.44 -17.41
N ALA A 766 -12.00 -34.11 -17.12
CA ALA A 766 -11.57 -33.08 -16.18
C ALA A 766 -10.22 -32.51 -16.65
N LEU A 767 -9.96 -31.24 -16.32
CA LEU A 767 -8.69 -30.60 -16.63
C LEU A 767 -7.61 -30.96 -15.59
N SER A 768 -6.35 -30.85 -15.99
CA SER A 768 -5.16 -31.05 -15.16
C SER A 768 -4.60 -29.70 -14.69
N TYR A 769 -3.67 -29.77 -13.74
CA TYR A 769 -2.94 -28.64 -13.15
C TYR A 769 -3.78 -27.72 -12.26
N PHE A 770 -5.00 -27.33 -12.62
CA PHE A 770 -5.88 -26.53 -11.77
C PHE A 770 -7.08 -27.34 -11.26
N ALA A 771 -6.98 -28.65 -11.13
CA ALA A 771 -8.13 -29.52 -10.90
C ALA A 771 -8.69 -29.45 -9.46
N GLN A 772 -10.00 -29.47 -9.26
CA GLN A 772 -10.59 -29.70 -7.94
C GLN A 772 -10.10 -31.03 -7.32
N PRO A 773 -9.72 -31.06 -6.01
CA PRO A 773 -9.34 -32.30 -5.34
C PRO A 773 -10.46 -33.34 -5.42
N THR A 774 -10.10 -34.59 -5.72
CA THR A 774 -11.04 -35.71 -5.63
C THR A 774 -11.32 -35.98 -4.15
N HIS A 775 -12.33 -35.32 -3.56
CA HIS A 775 -13.12 -35.63 -2.36
C HIS A 775 -13.54 -34.36 -1.60
N SER A 776 -14.72 -34.44 -0.99
CA SER A 776 -15.47 -33.41 -0.26
C SER A 776 -14.66 -32.67 0.83
N GLU A 777 -14.06 -31.53 0.49
CA GLU A 777 -13.43 -30.61 1.43
C GLU A 777 -14.21 -29.27 1.46
N PRO A 778 -14.89 -28.93 2.57
CA PRO A 778 -15.67 -27.67 2.72
C PRO A 778 -14.83 -26.38 2.59
N ALA A 779 -13.51 -26.49 2.68
CA ALA A 779 -12.58 -25.36 2.66
C ALA A 779 -12.35 -24.73 1.27
N ALA A 780 -12.55 -25.49 0.20
CA ALA A 780 -12.42 -24.99 -1.17
C ALA A 780 -13.66 -24.15 -1.57
N ASP A 781 -14.84 -24.55 -1.13
CA ASP A 781 -16.10 -23.84 -1.38
C ASP A 781 -16.13 -22.48 -0.67
N THR A 782 -15.67 -22.42 0.59
CA THR A 782 -15.67 -21.20 1.41
C THR A 782 -14.67 -20.12 0.95
N ARG A 783 -13.50 -20.50 0.44
CA ARG A 783 -12.53 -19.53 -0.11
C ARG A 783 -12.99 -18.94 -1.43
N LEU A 784 -13.64 -19.74 -2.27
CA LEU A 784 -14.18 -19.26 -3.52
C LEU A 784 -15.45 -18.42 -3.32
N GLU A 785 -16.32 -18.78 -2.40
CA GLU A 785 -17.44 -17.92 -2.01
C GLU A 785 -16.94 -16.60 -1.45
N ALA A 786 -15.88 -16.61 -0.64
CA ALA A 786 -15.21 -15.39 -0.21
C ALA A 786 -14.61 -14.58 -1.38
N TYR A 787 -14.04 -15.25 -2.41
CA TYR A 787 -13.57 -14.60 -3.63
C TYR A 787 -14.73 -13.99 -4.45
N ARG A 788 -15.81 -14.72 -4.72
CA ARG A 788 -17.00 -14.22 -5.45
C ARG A 788 -17.68 -13.07 -4.72
N GLN A 789 -17.74 -13.12 -3.40
CA GLN A 789 -18.27 -12.04 -2.57
C GLN A 789 -17.36 -10.81 -2.58
N ARG A 790 -16.03 -11.02 -2.59
CA ARG A 790 -15.02 -9.95 -2.55
C ARG A 790 -14.77 -9.28 -3.91
N VAL A 791 -14.80 -10.06 -5.00
CA VAL A 791 -14.37 -9.65 -6.34
C VAL A 791 -15.55 -9.46 -7.30
N LEU A 792 -16.55 -10.34 -7.29
CA LEU A 792 -17.71 -10.28 -8.20
C LEU A 792 -18.97 -9.65 -7.56
N GLY A 793 -18.98 -9.44 -6.23
CA GLY A 793 -20.15 -8.94 -5.49
C GLY A 793 -21.36 -9.88 -5.51
N MET A 794 -21.18 -11.15 -5.89
CA MET A 794 -22.26 -12.13 -5.96
C MET A 794 -22.30 -12.94 -4.66
N ALA A 795 -23.42 -12.84 -3.94
CA ALA A 795 -23.67 -13.74 -2.84
C ALA A 795 -23.78 -15.18 -3.35
N GLY A 796 -23.18 -16.12 -2.61
CA GLY A 796 -23.24 -17.56 -2.90
C GLY A 796 -24.64 -17.98 -3.33
N ARG A 797 -24.73 -18.81 -4.38
CA ARG A 797 -25.99 -19.32 -4.94
C ARG A 797 -26.74 -20.15 -3.88
N ALA A 798 -27.46 -19.48 -2.99
CA ALA A 798 -28.58 -20.07 -2.29
C ALA A 798 -29.77 -20.05 -3.25
N PRO A 799 -30.49 -21.17 -3.46
CA PRO A 799 -31.66 -21.21 -4.33
C PRO A 799 -32.75 -20.18 -3.97
N ASP A 800 -32.73 -19.68 -2.73
CA ASP A 800 -33.85 -18.94 -2.14
C ASP A 800 -33.45 -17.64 -1.38
N ALA A 801 -32.29 -17.04 -1.63
CA ALA A 801 -31.89 -15.78 -0.97
C ALA A 801 -32.33 -14.51 -1.72
N CYS A 802 -32.87 -13.55 -0.96
CA CYS A 802 -33.60 -12.34 -1.34
C CYS A 802 -32.89 -11.42 -2.38
N PRO A 803 -33.63 -10.77 -3.31
CA PRO A 803 -33.10 -10.16 -4.52
C PRO A 803 -32.53 -8.75 -4.31
N ILE A 804 -31.48 -8.43 -5.06
CA ILE A 804 -31.02 -7.06 -5.31
C ILE A 804 -32.22 -6.26 -5.85
N GLN A 805 -32.56 -5.14 -5.21
CA GLN A 805 -33.71 -4.33 -5.62
C GLN A 805 -33.56 -3.85 -7.07
N ALA A 806 -34.36 -4.42 -7.96
CA ALA A 806 -34.64 -3.84 -9.27
C ALA A 806 -35.26 -2.45 -9.06
N LYS A 807 -34.78 -1.43 -9.79
CA LYS A 807 -35.61 -0.26 -10.04
C LYS A 807 -36.86 -0.73 -10.78
N VAL A 808 -38.01 -0.30 -10.28
CA VAL A 808 -39.36 -0.68 -10.71
C VAL A 808 -39.44 -0.81 -12.24
N GLY A 809 -39.54 -2.05 -12.74
CA GLY A 809 -39.82 -2.29 -14.16
C GLY A 809 -39.38 -3.62 -14.81
N GLU A 810 -38.43 -4.41 -14.30
CA GLU A 810 -37.89 -5.57 -15.06
C GLU A 810 -37.62 -6.80 -14.17
N HIS A 811 -37.78 -8.00 -14.77
CA HIS A 811 -37.92 -9.31 -14.12
C HIS A 811 -36.64 -9.87 -13.48
N SER A 812 -36.84 -10.56 -12.35
CA SER A 812 -35.99 -11.48 -11.57
C SER A 812 -34.57 -11.81 -12.06
N GLY A 813 -33.56 -11.35 -11.30
CA GLY A 813 -32.65 -12.30 -10.63
C GLY A 813 -31.22 -12.48 -11.13
N GLU A 814 -30.80 -11.99 -12.30
CA GLU A 814 -29.40 -12.11 -12.75
C GLU A 814 -28.80 -10.76 -13.22
N PRO A 815 -27.48 -10.51 -13.02
CA PRO A 815 -26.83 -9.33 -13.56
C PRO A 815 -26.88 -9.37 -15.09
N ASN A 816 -27.75 -8.56 -15.67
CA ASN A 816 -27.74 -8.31 -17.10
C ASN A 816 -26.54 -7.42 -17.43
N PHE A 817 -25.40 -8.02 -17.80
CA PHE A 817 -24.18 -7.34 -18.22
C PHE A 817 -24.32 -6.56 -19.53
N LEU A 818 -25.50 -6.58 -20.17
CA LEU A 818 -25.77 -6.02 -21.51
C LEU A 818 -26.52 -4.68 -21.48
N LYS A 819 -26.30 -3.81 -20.48
CA LYS A 819 -26.88 -2.44 -20.47
C LYS A 819 -26.32 -1.48 -21.53
N GLY A 820 -25.62 -1.97 -22.57
CA GLY A 820 -25.50 -1.23 -23.81
C GLY A 820 -26.83 -1.27 -24.55
N ALA A 821 -27.51 -0.13 -24.70
CA ALA A 821 -28.66 -0.04 -25.60
C ALA A 821 -28.21 -0.42 -27.01
N HIS A 822 -28.54 -1.63 -27.45
CA HIS A 822 -28.37 -2.06 -28.84
C HIS A 822 -29.64 -1.67 -29.63
N PRO A 823 -29.66 -0.56 -30.38
CA PRO A 823 -30.61 -0.44 -31.46
C PRO A 823 -30.38 -1.62 -32.41
N ARG A 824 -31.41 -2.46 -32.55
CA ARG A 824 -31.45 -3.59 -33.47
C ARG A 824 -31.26 -3.09 -34.91
N ALA A 825 -30.02 -3.01 -35.38
CA ALA A 825 -29.76 -3.04 -36.80
C ALA A 825 -29.89 -4.49 -37.26
N ARG A 826 -30.90 -4.75 -38.11
CA ARG A 826 -31.11 -6.06 -38.74
C ARG A 826 -29.83 -6.52 -39.46
N PRO A 827 -29.56 -7.84 -39.55
CA PRO A 827 -28.33 -8.32 -40.17
C PRO A 827 -28.24 -7.85 -41.63
N ARG A 828 -27.09 -7.28 -42.02
CA ARG A 828 -26.63 -7.46 -43.39
C ARG A 828 -26.37 -8.95 -43.55
N ASP A 829 -26.88 -9.47 -44.65
CA ASP A 829 -26.79 -10.85 -45.09
C ASP A 829 -25.36 -11.40 -44.86
N ARG A 830 -25.16 -12.22 -43.83
CA ARG A 830 -23.90 -12.93 -43.60
C ARG A 830 -23.86 -14.12 -44.56
N THR A 831 -23.73 -13.84 -45.85
CA THR A 831 -23.43 -14.84 -46.88
C THR A 831 -21.92 -15.10 -46.99
N GLY A 832 -21.21 -15.07 -45.86
CA GLY A 832 -19.88 -15.63 -45.70
C GLY A 832 -20.03 -17.05 -45.18
N VAL A 833 -20.16 -17.98 -46.11
CA VAL A 833 -20.50 -19.38 -45.89
C VAL A 833 -19.44 -20.08 -45.03
N ILE A 834 -19.79 -20.45 -43.79
CA ILE A 834 -19.15 -21.56 -43.06
C ILE A 834 -19.84 -22.84 -43.54
N THR A 835 -19.26 -23.50 -44.54
CA THR A 835 -19.77 -24.71 -45.20
C THR A 835 -19.48 -26.02 -44.46
N ALA A 836 -18.98 -25.98 -43.23
CA ALA A 836 -18.86 -27.20 -42.45
C ALA A 836 -20.25 -27.61 -41.96
N ARG A 837 -20.72 -28.79 -42.37
CA ARG A 837 -21.92 -29.40 -41.79
C ARG A 837 -21.66 -29.52 -40.28
N ALA A 838 -22.41 -28.80 -39.44
CA ALA A 838 -22.32 -28.91 -37.98
C ALA A 838 -22.47 -30.38 -37.57
N ALA A 839 -21.34 -31.04 -37.33
CA ALA A 839 -21.24 -32.48 -37.09
C ALA A 839 -20.56 -32.78 -35.74
N GLY A 840 -20.06 -31.75 -35.06
CA GLY A 840 -19.31 -31.86 -33.80
C GLY A 840 -17.96 -32.54 -33.96
N ASP A 841 -17.40 -32.61 -35.18
CA ASP A 841 -16.07 -33.18 -35.37
C ASP A 841 -15.00 -32.09 -35.36
N LEU A 842 -14.18 -32.08 -34.31
CA LEU A 842 -13.06 -31.16 -34.14
C LEU A 842 -11.70 -31.86 -34.30
N SER A 843 -11.67 -33.09 -34.82
CA SER A 843 -10.44 -33.89 -34.93
C SER A 843 -9.36 -33.25 -35.80
N SER A 844 -9.74 -32.42 -36.77
CA SER A 844 -8.79 -31.62 -37.57
C SER A 844 -8.07 -30.56 -36.75
N TYR A 845 -8.54 -30.23 -35.54
CA TYR A 845 -7.94 -29.27 -34.62
C TYR A 845 -7.13 -29.91 -33.49
N TRP A 846 -6.99 -31.23 -33.44
CA TRP A 846 -6.15 -31.85 -32.42
C TRP A 846 -4.70 -31.35 -32.49
N GLY A 847 -4.18 -30.93 -31.34
CA GLY A 847 -2.81 -30.45 -31.21
C GLY A 847 -2.62 -28.98 -31.59
N GLN A 848 -3.68 -28.27 -31.96
CA GLN A 848 -3.62 -26.87 -32.41
C GLN A 848 -4.64 -25.97 -31.69
N GLN A 849 -4.42 -24.65 -31.83
CA GLN A 849 -5.38 -23.64 -31.43
C GLN A 849 -6.65 -23.75 -32.26
N ILE A 850 -7.81 -23.48 -31.65
CA ILE A 850 -9.11 -23.43 -32.30
C ILE A 850 -9.80 -22.09 -31.96
N PRO A 851 -10.09 -21.23 -32.95
CA PRO A 851 -10.84 -19.99 -32.73
C PRO A 851 -12.24 -20.27 -32.20
N PHE A 852 -12.77 -19.37 -31.36
CA PHE A 852 -14.11 -19.55 -30.78
C PHE A 852 -15.19 -19.70 -31.85
N ASN A 853 -15.16 -18.90 -32.92
CA ASN A 853 -16.08 -19.05 -34.05
C ASN A 853 -16.01 -20.43 -34.73
N GLN A 854 -14.88 -21.14 -34.70
CA GLN A 854 -14.74 -22.47 -35.26
C GLN A 854 -15.36 -23.54 -34.37
N ILE A 855 -15.29 -23.37 -33.05
CA ILE A 855 -15.99 -24.24 -32.07
C ILE A 855 -17.50 -24.20 -32.34
N VAL A 856 -18.04 -22.99 -32.59
CA VAL A 856 -19.45 -22.77 -32.91
C VAL A 856 -19.80 -23.29 -34.31
N ALA A 857 -19.01 -22.94 -35.31
CA ALA A 857 -19.16 -23.35 -36.72
C ALA A 857 -19.26 -24.86 -36.90
N LEU A 858 -18.37 -25.60 -36.24
CA LEU A 858 -18.30 -27.05 -36.32
C LEU A 858 -19.38 -27.73 -35.45
N GLY A 859 -20.10 -26.93 -34.66
CA GLY A 859 -21.26 -27.34 -33.89
C GLY A 859 -20.90 -28.01 -32.56
N ALA A 860 -19.69 -27.81 -32.04
CA ALA A 860 -19.38 -28.22 -30.67
C ALA A 860 -20.08 -27.30 -29.65
N LEU A 861 -20.21 -26.02 -30.01
CA LEU A 861 -21.09 -25.05 -29.36
C LEU A 861 -22.22 -24.61 -30.28
N GLN A 862 -23.35 -24.27 -29.68
CA GLN A 862 -24.50 -23.67 -30.35
C GLN A 862 -24.93 -22.41 -29.61
N ASP A 863 -25.18 -21.34 -30.37
CA ASP A 863 -25.73 -20.10 -29.86
C ASP A 863 -27.19 -20.28 -29.39
N THR A 864 -27.53 -19.65 -28.28
CA THR A 864 -28.89 -19.60 -27.73
C THR A 864 -29.56 -18.28 -28.10
N SER A 865 -30.88 -18.17 -27.95
CA SER A 865 -31.61 -16.92 -28.23
C SER A 865 -31.25 -15.74 -27.29
N GLU A 866 -30.36 -15.95 -26.32
CA GLU A 866 -30.00 -15.02 -25.25
C GLU A 866 -28.51 -14.64 -25.27
N TRP A 867 -27.79 -14.84 -26.38
CA TRP A 867 -26.35 -14.53 -26.53
C TRP A 867 -25.44 -15.36 -25.61
N THR A 868 -25.86 -16.57 -25.24
CA THR A 868 -25.04 -17.54 -24.51
C THR A 868 -24.80 -18.78 -25.38
N PHE A 869 -23.69 -19.47 -25.18
CA PHE A 869 -23.34 -20.68 -25.93
C PHE A 869 -23.54 -21.92 -25.06
N VAL A 870 -24.07 -22.98 -25.65
CA VAL A 870 -24.27 -24.29 -25.01
C VAL A 870 -23.67 -25.40 -25.86
N GLN A 871 -23.27 -26.49 -25.23
CA GLN A 871 -22.76 -27.68 -25.91
C GLN A 871 -23.76 -28.31 -26.88
N ALA A 872 -23.26 -28.85 -27.98
CA ALA A 872 -24.06 -29.56 -28.98
C ALA A 872 -23.31 -30.78 -29.56
N ASN A 873 -24.01 -31.58 -30.38
CA ASN A 873 -23.45 -32.66 -31.20
C ASN A 873 -22.62 -33.74 -30.46
N GLY A 874 -22.92 -34.00 -29.20
CA GLY A 874 -22.29 -35.05 -28.39
C GLY A 874 -21.19 -34.54 -27.45
N TYR A 875 -20.85 -33.26 -27.53
CA TYR A 875 -20.03 -32.63 -26.50
C TYR A 875 -20.80 -32.49 -25.21
N THR A 876 -20.08 -32.70 -24.11
CA THR A 876 -20.53 -32.50 -22.75
C THR A 876 -19.70 -31.37 -22.17
N GLU A 877 -20.35 -30.37 -21.58
CA GLU A 877 -19.66 -29.41 -20.72
C GLU A 877 -19.14 -30.17 -19.49
N GLY A 878 -17.98 -29.77 -18.94
CA GLY A 878 -17.42 -30.33 -17.71
C GLY A 878 -18.42 -30.48 -16.54
N SER A 879 -19.54 -29.75 -16.57
CA SER A 879 -20.52 -29.60 -15.51
C SER A 879 -21.41 -30.82 -15.22
N SER A 880 -21.51 -31.83 -16.10
CA SER A 880 -22.35 -33.00 -15.78
C SER A 880 -21.72 -33.90 -14.69
N ILE A 881 -20.41 -33.78 -14.44
CA ILE A 881 -19.72 -34.46 -13.34
C ILE A 881 -18.62 -33.53 -12.79
N ARG A 882 -19.00 -32.72 -11.80
CA ARG A 882 -18.13 -31.95 -10.87
C ARG A 882 -17.47 -30.68 -11.44
N TRP A 883 -17.76 -29.59 -10.74
CA TRP A 883 -17.19 -28.24 -10.86
C TRP A 883 -15.66 -28.25 -11.00
N ASP A 884 -15.11 -27.46 -11.93
CA ASP A 884 -13.71 -27.01 -11.88
C ASP A 884 -13.68 -25.55 -11.38
N ASN A 885 -13.52 -25.40 -10.06
CA ASN A 885 -13.72 -24.15 -9.32
C ASN A 885 -12.39 -23.47 -8.92
N CYS A 886 -11.26 -24.00 -9.37
CA CYS A 886 -9.93 -23.67 -8.83
C CYS A 886 -9.16 -22.65 -9.65
N SER A 887 -9.48 -22.48 -10.93
CA SER A 887 -8.92 -21.43 -11.79
C SER A 887 -9.86 -20.27 -12.05
N ASP A 888 -11.09 -20.32 -11.53
CA ASP A 888 -12.24 -19.46 -11.91
C ASP A 888 -12.35 -19.29 -13.43
N THR A 889 -12.02 -20.37 -14.13
CA THR A 889 -12.47 -20.64 -15.49
C THR A 889 -13.80 -21.37 -15.29
N PRO A 890 -14.96 -20.71 -15.53
CA PRO A 890 -16.27 -21.32 -15.36
C PRO A 890 -16.32 -22.71 -15.97
N VAL A 891 -17.14 -23.59 -15.40
CA VAL A 891 -17.32 -25.00 -15.80
C VAL A 891 -17.83 -25.17 -17.26
N ARG A 892 -18.00 -24.06 -18.00
CA ARG A 892 -18.33 -23.94 -19.43
C ARG A 892 -17.13 -23.59 -20.32
N THR A 893 -15.92 -23.49 -19.79
CA THR A 893 -14.67 -23.16 -20.51
C THR A 893 -13.94 -24.39 -21.04
N PHE A 894 -14.51 -25.59 -20.85
CA PHE A 894 -14.08 -26.76 -21.61
C PHE A 894 -15.22 -27.68 -21.98
N LEU A 895 -15.06 -28.31 -23.15
CA LEU A 895 -15.97 -29.30 -23.71
C LEU A 895 -15.23 -30.61 -23.88
N PHE A 896 -15.88 -31.73 -23.64
CA PHE A 896 -15.32 -33.03 -23.97
C PHE A 896 -16.32 -33.93 -24.67
N ASP A 897 -15.81 -34.80 -25.52
CA ASP A 897 -16.52 -35.91 -26.14
C ASP A 897 -15.64 -37.14 -26.03
N THR A 898 -16.00 -38.05 -25.12
CA THR A 898 -15.26 -39.29 -24.89
C THR A 898 -15.38 -40.27 -26.06
N GLY A 899 -16.47 -40.22 -26.83
CA GLY A 899 -16.68 -41.04 -28.01
C GLY A 899 -15.80 -40.62 -29.17
N ARG A 900 -15.50 -39.31 -29.29
CA ARG A 900 -14.59 -38.73 -30.28
C ARG A 900 -13.19 -38.46 -29.72
N THR A 901 -12.88 -38.85 -28.48
CA THR A 901 -11.60 -38.56 -27.80
C THR A 901 -11.15 -37.11 -28.00
N THR A 902 -12.06 -36.17 -27.78
CA THR A 902 -11.78 -34.74 -27.98
C THR A 902 -12.07 -33.97 -26.71
N VAL A 903 -11.12 -33.15 -26.28
CA VAL A 903 -11.28 -32.13 -25.22
C VAL A 903 -10.92 -30.78 -25.82
N VAL A 904 -11.75 -29.76 -25.58
CA VAL A 904 -11.48 -28.38 -26.01
C VAL A 904 -11.47 -27.49 -24.79
N THR A 905 -10.42 -26.71 -24.56
CA THR A 905 -10.34 -25.68 -23.51
C THR A 905 -10.36 -24.31 -24.18
N TYR A 906 -11.16 -23.36 -23.69
CA TYR A 906 -11.37 -22.04 -24.30
C TYR A 906 -11.93 -21.05 -23.26
N ASP A 907 -11.96 -19.76 -23.60
CA ASP A 907 -12.68 -18.76 -22.81
C ASP A 907 -14.07 -18.49 -23.40
N ASP A 908 -15.07 -18.37 -22.53
CA ASP A 908 -16.46 -18.06 -22.89
C ASP A 908 -16.87 -16.67 -22.39
N THR A 909 -18.11 -16.27 -22.65
CA THR A 909 -18.62 -14.96 -22.22
C THR A 909 -18.55 -14.74 -20.71
N TYR A 910 -18.62 -15.80 -19.90
CA TYR A 910 -18.56 -15.70 -18.45
C TYR A 910 -17.12 -15.53 -17.98
N SER A 911 -16.20 -16.35 -18.48
CA SER A 911 -14.79 -16.31 -18.09
C SER A 911 -14.12 -15.00 -18.50
N LEU A 912 -14.47 -14.48 -19.68
CA LEU A 912 -14.04 -13.16 -20.13
C LEU A 912 -14.63 -12.04 -19.26
N GLY A 913 -15.90 -12.19 -18.83
CA GLY A 913 -16.56 -11.27 -17.91
C GLY A 913 -15.90 -11.24 -16.53
N ASP A 914 -15.55 -12.41 -15.99
CA ASP A 914 -14.89 -12.54 -14.68
C ASP A 914 -13.47 -11.97 -14.73
N LYS A 915 -12.72 -12.20 -15.81
CA LYS A 915 -11.40 -11.58 -16.04
C LYS A 915 -11.50 -10.06 -16.15
N ALA A 916 -12.49 -9.54 -16.88
CA ALA A 916 -12.70 -8.11 -17.00
C ALA A 916 -13.10 -7.47 -15.65
N ALA A 917 -13.93 -8.15 -14.86
CA ALA A 917 -14.30 -7.73 -13.51
C ALA A 917 -13.10 -7.76 -12.56
N TYR A 918 -12.27 -8.79 -12.64
CA TYR A 918 -11.01 -8.89 -11.90
C TYR A 918 -10.09 -7.71 -12.24
N ALA A 919 -9.81 -7.48 -13.53
CA ALA A 919 -8.97 -6.39 -14.00
C ALA A 919 -9.46 -5.03 -13.46
N LEU A 920 -10.78 -4.79 -13.51
CA LEU A 920 -11.39 -3.59 -12.95
C LEU A 920 -11.18 -3.49 -11.43
N SER A 921 -11.44 -4.57 -10.69
CA SER A 921 -11.32 -4.61 -9.22
C SER A 921 -9.87 -4.48 -8.73
N ALA A 922 -8.91 -4.98 -9.51
CA ALA A 922 -7.48 -4.93 -9.24
C ALA A 922 -6.86 -3.56 -9.60
N GLY A 923 -7.63 -2.66 -10.22
CA GLY A 923 -7.15 -1.36 -10.68
C GLY A 923 -6.26 -1.42 -11.92
N MET A 924 -6.43 -2.46 -12.75
CA MET A 924 -5.75 -2.57 -14.04
C MET A 924 -6.21 -1.48 -15.00
N GLY A 925 -5.38 -1.15 -15.98
CA GLY A 925 -5.68 -0.13 -17.00
C GLY A 925 -6.86 -0.51 -17.91
N GLY A 926 -7.19 -1.80 -17.99
CA GLY A 926 -8.24 -2.32 -18.86
C GLY A 926 -7.95 -3.75 -19.30
N CYS A 927 -8.54 -4.14 -20.43
CA CYS A 927 -8.37 -5.46 -21.04
C CYS A 927 -8.09 -5.32 -22.54
N PHE A 928 -7.45 -6.33 -23.11
CA PHE A 928 -7.28 -6.43 -24.56
C PHE A 928 -7.64 -7.83 -25.06
N THR A 929 -8.18 -7.93 -26.27
CA THR A 929 -8.54 -9.22 -26.88
C THR A 929 -7.54 -9.66 -27.95
N TRP A 930 -7.27 -10.97 -27.99
CA TRP A 930 -6.56 -11.64 -29.07
C TRP A 930 -7.46 -12.75 -29.64
N SER A 931 -8.00 -12.63 -30.86
CA SER A 931 -8.05 -11.43 -31.71
C SER A 931 -9.38 -11.33 -32.48
N LEU A 932 -9.69 -10.16 -33.07
CA LEU A 932 -11.05 -9.80 -33.52
C LEU A 932 -11.65 -10.68 -34.65
N ASP A 933 -10.86 -11.48 -35.35
CA ASP A 933 -11.34 -12.40 -36.38
C ASP A 933 -11.90 -13.72 -35.81
N GLN A 934 -11.72 -13.97 -34.51
CA GLN A 934 -12.05 -15.22 -33.82
C GLN A 934 -13.40 -15.14 -33.11
#